data_AF-A0A7J9Q3N7-F1
#
_entry.id   AF-A0A7J9Q3N7-F1
#
_cell.length_a   1.000
_cell.length_b   1.000
_cell.length_c   1.000
_cell.angle_alpha   90.00
_cell.angle_beta   90.00
_cell.angle_gamma   90.00
#
_symmetry.space_group_name_H-M   'P 1'
#
loop_
_entity.id
_entity.type
_entity.pdbx_description
1 polymer ?
#
loop_
_entity_poly.entity_id
_entity_poly.type
_entity_poly.pdbx_seq_one_letter_code
_entity_poly.pdbx_strand_id
1 'polypeptide(L)'
;MTVLIIDDDNDINFADDQSIETFETALLALGYAVTIEEAPVTDDSTWPNYDFIVWSCGDDFIPVLDEQYKISLMDHVNGGGRLIIESGNVAYDLDTNARPSGDLFRNTVLHATGDWIYSDVDDIELKDGGHPLVTTPNPLASTISFTETNPGDTSADADAVRCNADAVGVYGWSNLRWGGTPPIASVVAACNSIIAYDDDAVVSNGGQIVYFTFDIDDIDNENTQDELIENSINWVSSAPVTDDVGVTSIDAPADGGTYPVGTMGINATVENYGTNPQSNFDVSCEIIEVAQEGAITPLLSEDFDEVGALPAGWDNSVFTWRDWQSTNNGGRYGTIVGGTDYGFVCDSDEAGAGSVDSWLISPSFDCSAYGVVELNFTHRYNWYGEVEPEGIYVYVTIDGDVDISDNVVFHEIGPDIALTTENIDISSIVVGQADVRVGLRYVGDFDYWWVVDDIIVNGIVPQIENTVYGPINQTITASLDQNDTVQLSWNFLFSNSTDYKIVIRTWLSTDVKPQNNVASIIITITSQPYYIDLVEGWNLVSIPLEMDNTTVPSVLASIIGKWDVVKYYDNTNKSGRWKTYRQGASTNDLANIDNTMGFWIHATEACNLTVSGSTPNSIGINLYAGWNLVGCPTMNSSKNIADALAGTGYDRVEGYDSASPYIQVLAGSYVMTPGEGYWVRVPADVVWTINW
;
A
#
# COMPACT_ATOMS: atom_id res chain seq x y z
N MET A 1 -34.00 4.73 15.76
CA MET A 1 -32.62 4.41 16.11
C MET A 1 -32.57 2.95 16.48
N THR A 2 -31.56 2.25 16.01
CA THR A 2 -31.34 0.80 16.11
C THR A 2 -29.99 0.59 16.78
N VAL A 3 -29.97 -0.27 17.79
CA VAL A 3 -28.77 -0.61 18.56
C VAL A 3 -28.57 -2.11 18.51
N LEU A 4 -27.32 -2.53 18.34
CA LEU A 4 -26.89 -3.90 18.54
C LEU A 4 -26.22 -3.97 19.91
N ILE A 5 -26.67 -4.88 20.76
CA ILE A 5 -25.91 -5.34 21.91
C ILE A 5 -25.24 -6.65 21.47
N ILE A 6 -23.92 -6.72 21.55
CA ILE A 6 -23.20 -7.97 21.43
C ILE A 6 -22.96 -8.50 22.84
N ASP A 7 -23.49 -9.69 23.06
CA ASP A 7 -23.48 -10.44 24.32
C ASP A 7 -22.28 -11.39 24.28
N ASP A 8 -21.22 -11.00 24.99
CA ASP A 8 -19.96 -11.74 25.03
C ASP A 8 -19.82 -12.58 26.30
N ASP A 9 -20.56 -12.25 27.36
CA ASP A 9 -20.59 -12.97 28.64
C ASP A 9 -21.29 -14.34 28.53
N ASN A 10 -20.50 -15.39 28.27
CA ASN A 10 -20.98 -16.75 28.06
C ASN A 10 -20.45 -17.77 29.11
N ASP A 11 -19.77 -17.34 30.18
CA ASP A 11 -19.24 -18.28 31.17
C ASP A 11 -20.33 -18.79 32.14
N ILE A 12 -20.80 -20.00 31.84
CA ILE A 12 -21.72 -20.81 32.66
C ILE A 12 -21.29 -21.05 34.13
N ASN A 13 -20.09 -20.64 34.54
CA ASN A 13 -19.59 -20.71 35.92
C ASN A 13 -19.89 -19.45 36.75
N PHE A 14 -20.12 -18.29 36.12
CA PHE A 14 -20.27 -16.95 36.73
C PHE A 14 -21.59 -16.28 36.31
N ALA A 15 -22.67 -17.06 36.27
CA ALA A 15 -23.94 -16.69 35.67
C ALA A 15 -24.81 -15.71 36.52
N ASP A 16 -24.18 -14.73 37.18
CA ASP A 16 -24.81 -13.66 37.94
C ASP A 16 -24.35 -12.23 37.59
N ASP A 17 -23.32 -12.04 36.76
CA ASP A 17 -22.63 -10.75 36.55
C ASP A 17 -22.90 -10.15 35.13
N GLN A 18 -24.12 -10.33 34.61
CA GLN A 18 -24.47 -10.03 33.20
C GLN A 18 -25.21 -8.68 33.00
N SER A 19 -24.46 -7.64 32.63
CA SER A 19 -24.92 -6.26 32.38
C SER A 19 -25.94 -6.05 31.23
N ILE A 20 -26.27 -7.10 30.46
CA ILE A 20 -27.16 -7.05 29.28
C ILE A 20 -28.60 -6.58 29.61
N GLU A 21 -29.22 -7.07 30.69
CA GLU A 21 -30.60 -6.67 31.06
C GLU A 21 -30.67 -5.17 31.41
N THR A 22 -29.60 -4.64 32.02
CA THR A 22 -29.44 -3.22 32.36
C THR A 22 -29.37 -2.35 31.10
N PHE A 23 -28.50 -2.69 30.15
CA PHE A 23 -28.45 -1.99 28.86
C PHE A 23 -29.74 -2.12 28.05
N GLU A 24 -30.33 -3.32 27.90
CA GLU A 24 -31.58 -3.51 27.15
C GLU A 24 -32.71 -2.65 27.76
N THR A 25 -32.85 -2.65 29.09
CA THR A 25 -33.89 -1.90 29.79
C THR A 25 -33.76 -0.39 29.56
N ALA A 26 -32.55 0.17 29.71
CA ALA A 26 -32.29 1.58 29.48
C ALA A 26 -32.54 1.96 27.99
N LEU A 27 -32.02 1.17 27.05
CA LEU A 27 -32.19 1.42 25.60
C LEU A 27 -33.66 1.35 25.17
N LEU A 28 -34.43 0.39 25.67
CA LEU A 28 -35.87 0.30 25.42
C LEU A 28 -36.65 1.45 26.05
N ALA A 29 -36.27 1.92 27.25
CA ALA A 29 -36.87 3.08 27.91
C ALA A 29 -36.64 4.38 27.11
N LEU A 30 -35.47 4.52 26.50
CA LEU A 30 -35.10 5.62 25.59
C LEU A 30 -35.72 5.49 24.18
N GLY A 31 -36.35 4.35 23.87
CA GLY A 31 -37.09 4.12 22.63
C GLY A 31 -36.26 3.63 21.46
N TYR A 32 -35.09 3.02 21.72
CA TYR A 32 -34.31 2.31 20.71
C TYR A 32 -34.98 0.99 20.33
N ALA A 33 -34.71 0.53 19.10
CA ALA A 33 -34.97 -0.84 18.71
C ALA A 33 -33.70 -1.66 18.96
N VAL A 34 -33.72 -2.48 20.02
CA VAL A 34 -32.61 -3.32 20.44
C VAL A 34 -32.58 -4.63 19.66
N THR A 35 -31.40 -5.05 19.23
CA THR A 35 -31.08 -6.41 18.80
C THR A 35 -29.97 -6.93 19.71
N ILE A 36 -30.04 -8.19 20.12
CA ILE A 36 -29.03 -8.85 20.95
C ILE A 36 -28.51 -10.05 20.16
N GLU A 37 -27.18 -10.17 20.03
CA GLU A 37 -26.48 -11.26 19.34
C GLU A 37 -25.30 -11.73 20.19
N GLU A 38 -25.07 -13.04 20.27
CA GLU A 38 -23.91 -13.59 20.99
C GLU A 38 -22.63 -13.39 20.15
N ALA A 39 -21.47 -13.16 20.78
CA ALA A 39 -20.17 -13.03 20.08
C ALA A 39 -19.93 -14.12 19.00
N PRO A 40 -20.18 -15.43 19.27
CA PRO A 40 -19.92 -16.49 18.29
C PRO A 40 -20.91 -16.56 17.11
N VAL A 41 -21.95 -15.72 17.09
CA VAL A 41 -23.00 -15.73 16.05
C VAL A 41 -23.29 -14.39 15.39
N THR A 42 -22.74 -13.27 15.90
CA THR A 42 -22.89 -11.96 15.27
C THR A 42 -22.20 -11.90 13.90
N ASP A 43 -22.73 -11.06 13.01
CA ASP A 43 -22.27 -10.89 11.63
C ASP A 43 -21.82 -9.44 11.43
N ASP A 44 -20.51 -9.22 11.34
CA ASP A 44 -19.87 -7.91 11.22
C ASP A 44 -20.30 -7.12 9.97
N SER A 45 -20.74 -7.81 8.93
CA SER A 45 -21.33 -7.18 7.74
C SER A 45 -22.68 -6.50 8.02
N THR A 46 -23.33 -6.81 9.14
CA THR A 46 -24.59 -6.20 9.58
C THR A 46 -24.40 -4.99 10.49
N TRP A 47 -23.26 -4.87 11.16
CA TRP A 47 -22.96 -3.81 12.12
C TRP A 47 -23.17 -2.37 11.60
N PRO A 48 -22.88 -2.03 10.32
CA PRO A 48 -23.15 -0.70 9.77
C PRO A 48 -24.64 -0.32 9.64
N ASN A 49 -25.59 -1.21 10.00
CA ASN A 49 -27.03 -0.92 10.01
C ASN A 49 -27.53 -0.39 11.37
N TYR A 50 -26.66 -0.32 12.38
CA TYR A 50 -26.97 0.16 13.73
C TYR A 50 -26.35 1.55 13.96
N ASP A 51 -26.99 2.39 14.77
CA ASP A 51 -26.51 3.75 15.05
C ASP A 51 -25.26 3.75 15.96
N PHE A 52 -25.16 2.75 16.84
CA PHE A 52 -23.98 2.37 17.62
C PHE A 52 -24.13 0.92 18.09
N ILE A 53 -23.04 0.35 18.60
CA ILE A 53 -22.97 -0.97 19.22
C ILE A 53 -22.75 -0.80 20.73
N VAL A 54 -23.37 -1.66 21.54
CA VAL A 54 -22.93 -1.95 22.91
C VAL A 54 -22.23 -3.31 22.88
N TRP A 55 -21.01 -3.37 23.38
CA TRP A 55 -20.24 -4.59 23.55
C TRP A 55 -20.04 -4.81 25.05
N SER A 56 -20.72 -5.82 25.58
CA SER A 56 -20.83 -6.13 26.99
C SER A 56 -20.22 -7.52 27.20
N CYS A 57 -19.07 -7.56 27.85
CA CYS A 57 -18.26 -8.77 27.97
C CYS A 57 -18.29 -9.38 29.37
N GLY A 58 -18.57 -8.56 30.40
CA GLY A 58 -18.38 -8.92 31.80
C GLY A 58 -17.02 -9.61 32.00
N ASP A 59 -17.10 -10.83 32.51
CA ASP A 59 -16.00 -11.74 32.84
C ASP A 59 -15.45 -12.59 31.67
N ASP A 60 -16.19 -12.79 30.58
CA ASP A 60 -15.77 -13.72 29.51
C ASP A 60 -14.74 -13.08 28.56
N PHE A 61 -13.48 -13.48 28.76
CA PHE A 61 -12.35 -13.05 27.96
C PHE A 61 -12.12 -13.85 26.66
N ILE A 62 -12.88 -14.93 26.41
CA ILE A 62 -12.70 -15.79 25.23
C ILE A 62 -12.86 -15.00 23.92
N PRO A 63 -13.84 -14.08 23.75
CA PRO A 63 -14.02 -13.35 22.50
C PRO A 63 -12.81 -12.49 22.08
N VAL A 64 -12.11 -11.85 23.02
CA VAL A 64 -10.88 -11.07 22.69
C VAL A 64 -9.64 -11.93 22.39
N LEU A 65 -9.74 -13.25 22.55
CA LEU A 65 -8.74 -14.18 22.04
C LEU A 65 -9.00 -14.58 20.57
N ASP A 66 -10.17 -14.28 20.00
CA ASP A 66 -10.43 -14.46 18.57
C ASP A 66 -9.84 -13.29 17.76
N GLU A 67 -8.85 -13.59 16.91
CA GLU A 67 -8.19 -12.60 16.06
C GLU A 67 -9.12 -12.01 15.00
N GLN A 68 -10.07 -12.78 14.46
CA GLN A 68 -11.00 -12.27 13.45
C GLN A 68 -12.02 -11.33 14.09
N TYR A 69 -12.52 -11.66 15.27
CA TYR A 69 -13.45 -10.81 16.02
C TYR A 69 -12.80 -9.47 16.40
N LYS A 70 -11.55 -9.50 16.90
CA LYS A 70 -10.76 -8.28 17.14
C LYS A 70 -10.57 -7.44 15.87
N ILE A 71 -10.28 -8.06 14.73
CA ILE A 71 -10.16 -7.35 13.45
C ILE A 71 -11.49 -6.68 13.08
N SER A 72 -12.61 -7.39 13.17
CA SER A 72 -13.94 -6.84 12.86
C SER A 72 -14.30 -5.63 13.74
N LEU A 73 -14.02 -5.68 15.05
CA LEU A 73 -14.20 -4.53 15.96
C LEU A 73 -13.26 -3.36 15.64
N MET A 74 -11.98 -3.62 15.34
CA MET A 74 -11.05 -2.58 14.90
C MET A 74 -11.48 -1.94 13.55
N ASP A 75 -11.95 -2.73 12.60
CA ASP A 75 -12.44 -2.25 11.30
C ASP A 75 -13.73 -1.42 11.45
N HIS A 76 -14.63 -1.80 12.37
CA HIS A 76 -15.80 -1.01 12.72
C HIS A 76 -15.42 0.37 13.25
N VAL A 77 -14.52 0.44 14.25
CA VAL A 77 -14.04 1.71 14.82
C VAL A 77 -13.29 2.54 13.78
N ASN A 78 -12.36 1.95 13.03
CA ASN A 78 -11.63 2.66 11.97
C ASN A 78 -12.55 3.16 10.83
N GLY A 79 -13.70 2.51 10.62
CA GLY A 79 -14.76 2.96 9.72
C GLY A 79 -15.60 4.14 10.23
N GLY A 80 -15.37 4.63 11.45
CA GLY A 80 -16.19 5.64 12.10
C GLY A 80 -17.43 5.08 12.83
N GLY A 81 -17.47 3.76 13.05
CA GLY A 81 -18.47 3.09 13.87
C GLY A 81 -18.33 3.46 15.34
N ARG A 82 -19.41 3.35 16.12
CA ARG A 82 -19.53 3.93 17.47
C ARG A 82 -19.83 2.84 18.48
N LEU A 83 -19.15 2.88 19.63
CA LEU A 83 -19.08 1.75 20.53
C LEU A 83 -19.21 2.19 21.99
N ILE A 84 -20.11 1.56 22.72
CA ILE A 84 -20.09 1.54 24.19
C ILE A 84 -19.51 0.18 24.58
N ILE A 85 -18.47 0.18 25.39
CA ILE A 85 -17.77 -1.02 25.87
C ILE A 85 -17.98 -1.11 27.37
N GLU A 86 -18.28 -2.32 27.83
CA GLU A 86 -18.38 -2.66 29.23
C GLU A 86 -17.65 -4.01 29.42
N SER A 87 -16.71 -4.01 30.37
CA SER A 87 -16.07 -5.21 30.94
C SER A 87 -15.07 -4.81 32.02
N GLY A 88 -15.13 -5.49 33.16
CA GLY A 88 -14.15 -5.41 34.25
C GLY A 88 -12.83 -6.17 34.03
N ASN A 89 -12.70 -7.04 33.03
CA ASN A 89 -11.52 -7.92 32.89
C ASN A 89 -10.80 -7.82 31.52
N VAL A 90 -11.43 -7.24 30.50
CA VAL A 90 -10.92 -7.24 29.11
C VAL A 90 -9.52 -6.62 28.97
N ALA A 91 -9.11 -5.65 29.80
CA ALA A 91 -7.80 -5.03 29.65
C ALA A 91 -6.68 -5.85 30.30
N TYR A 92 -6.97 -6.57 31.39
CA TYR A 92 -6.09 -7.60 31.95
C TYR A 92 -5.84 -8.74 30.95
N ASP A 93 -6.88 -9.27 30.32
CA ASP A 93 -6.75 -10.41 29.40
C ASP A 93 -6.03 -10.05 28.10
N LEU A 94 -6.27 -8.85 27.58
CA LEU A 94 -5.47 -8.33 26.46
C LEU A 94 -3.98 -8.18 26.83
N ASP A 95 -3.63 -7.96 28.12
CA ASP A 95 -2.24 -7.77 28.58
C ASP A 95 -1.52 -9.09 28.76
N THR A 96 -2.19 -10.03 29.41
CA THR A 96 -1.62 -11.31 29.82
C THR A 96 -1.72 -12.38 28.74
N ASN A 97 -2.80 -12.40 27.95
CA ASN A 97 -3.15 -13.53 27.08
C ASN A 97 -3.12 -13.21 25.57
N ALA A 98 -3.13 -11.94 25.15
CA ALA A 98 -3.30 -11.55 23.73
C ALA A 98 -2.15 -10.76 23.08
N ARG A 99 -0.96 -10.63 23.69
CA ARG A 99 0.15 -9.86 23.08
C ARG A 99 0.78 -10.61 21.88
N PRO A 100 1.12 -9.93 20.75
CA PRO A 100 1.08 -8.47 20.54
C PRO A 100 -0.21 -7.92 19.91
N SER A 101 -1.13 -8.75 19.39
CA SER A 101 -2.35 -8.27 18.72
C SER A 101 -3.25 -7.44 19.64
N GLY A 102 -3.30 -7.80 20.92
CA GLY A 102 -3.99 -7.06 21.97
C GLY A 102 -3.44 -5.66 22.26
N ASP A 103 -2.18 -5.37 21.91
CA ASP A 103 -1.64 -4.01 22.02
C ASP A 103 -2.19 -3.11 20.91
N LEU A 104 -2.39 -3.63 19.69
CA LEU A 104 -3.06 -2.88 18.63
C LEU A 104 -4.53 -2.63 19.00
N PHE A 105 -5.24 -3.69 19.42
CA PHE A 105 -6.64 -3.60 19.82
C PHE A 105 -6.89 -2.59 20.95
N ARG A 106 -6.07 -2.61 22.02
CA ARG A 106 -6.14 -1.64 23.12
C ARG A 106 -6.05 -0.18 22.65
N ASN A 107 -5.13 0.09 21.73
CA ASN A 107 -4.88 1.44 21.24
C ASN A 107 -5.97 1.91 20.26
N THR A 108 -6.62 0.99 19.54
CA THR A 108 -7.64 1.30 18.54
C THR A 108 -9.07 1.29 19.08
N VAL A 109 -9.37 0.47 20.09
CA VAL A 109 -10.75 0.22 20.55
C VAL A 109 -10.95 0.68 22.01
N LEU A 110 -10.04 0.37 22.92
CA LEU A 110 -10.19 0.75 24.35
C LEU A 110 -9.62 2.15 24.67
N HIS A 111 -8.78 2.70 23.79
CA HIS A 111 -7.92 3.88 24.02
C HIS A 111 -7.24 3.85 25.40
N ALA A 112 -6.72 2.68 25.77
CA ALA A 112 -6.11 2.39 27.05
C ALA A 112 -4.66 1.93 26.90
N THR A 113 -3.79 2.33 27.84
CA THR A 113 -2.38 1.93 27.82
C THR A 113 -2.23 0.46 28.16
N GLY A 114 -1.32 -0.26 27.50
CA GLY A 114 -1.02 -1.67 27.79
C GLY A 114 -0.30 -1.96 29.10
N ASP A 115 -0.28 -1.04 30.07
CA ASP A 115 0.05 -1.40 31.46
C ASP A 115 -1.28 -1.60 32.19
N TRP A 116 -1.69 -2.85 32.38
CA TRP A 116 -2.73 -3.16 33.36
C TRP A 116 -2.17 -2.96 34.78
N ILE A 117 -3.03 -2.61 35.75
CA ILE A 117 -2.57 -1.98 36.99
C ILE A 117 -3.12 -2.64 38.26
N TYR A 118 -4.44 -2.71 38.44
CA TYR A 118 -5.12 -3.28 39.62
C TYR A 118 -6.55 -3.69 39.27
N SER A 119 -7.13 -4.54 40.12
CA SER A 119 -8.51 -5.05 40.00
C SER A 119 -9.28 -5.18 41.32
N ASP A 120 -8.65 -5.03 42.51
CA ASP A 120 -9.43 -4.76 43.74
C ASP A 120 -9.81 -3.26 43.75
N VAL A 121 -11.10 -2.86 43.69
CA VAL A 121 -11.53 -1.45 43.63
C VAL A 121 -12.36 -1.01 44.87
N ASP A 122 -12.95 0.19 44.83
CA ASP A 122 -13.90 0.79 45.79
C ASP A 122 -14.73 1.85 44.99
N ASP A 123 -15.53 2.73 45.61
CA ASP A 123 -16.37 3.78 44.95
C ASP A 123 -15.71 4.47 43.73
N ILE A 124 -16.51 4.84 42.73
CA ILE A 124 -16.10 5.54 41.50
C ILE A 124 -16.04 7.07 41.74
N GLU A 125 -14.91 7.73 41.47
CA GLU A 125 -14.64 9.17 41.72
C GLU A 125 -14.44 10.01 40.44
N LEU A 126 -15.10 11.17 40.38
CA LEU A 126 -15.14 12.05 39.21
C LEU A 126 -13.80 12.76 38.93
N LYS A 127 -13.28 12.62 37.70
CA LYS A 127 -12.07 13.32 37.23
C LYS A 127 -12.39 14.56 36.38
N ASP A 128 -13.30 14.44 35.41
CA ASP A 128 -13.73 15.57 34.57
C ASP A 128 -15.22 15.90 34.73
N GLY A 129 -15.50 16.83 35.65
CA GLY A 129 -16.84 17.37 35.86
C GLY A 129 -17.37 18.31 34.77
N GLY A 130 -16.61 18.53 33.69
CA GLY A 130 -17.05 19.28 32.51
C GLY A 130 -17.57 18.40 31.37
N HIS A 131 -17.37 17.08 31.43
CA HIS A 131 -17.65 16.16 30.33
C HIS A 131 -19.16 15.99 30.07
N PRO A 132 -19.63 15.83 28.82
CA PRO A 132 -21.04 15.53 28.53
C PRO A 132 -21.56 14.30 29.26
N LEU A 133 -20.74 13.23 29.36
CA LEU A 133 -21.05 11.98 30.08
C LEU A 133 -21.48 12.16 31.54
N VAL A 134 -21.19 13.30 32.18
CA VAL A 134 -21.54 13.55 33.59
C VAL A 134 -22.49 14.74 33.78
N THR A 135 -22.94 15.33 32.67
CA THR A 135 -23.73 16.57 32.68
C THR A 135 -24.98 16.54 31.81
N THR A 136 -25.04 15.69 30.79
CA THR A 136 -26.02 15.78 29.70
C THR A 136 -26.49 14.39 29.22
N PRO A 137 -27.80 14.10 29.27
CA PRO A 137 -28.87 14.92 29.83
C PRO A 137 -28.88 15.00 31.38
N ASN A 138 -28.21 14.07 32.07
CA ASN A 138 -28.31 13.89 33.52
C ASN A 138 -27.04 14.35 34.27
N PRO A 139 -27.15 15.16 35.35
CA PRO A 139 -26.00 15.57 36.15
C PRO A 139 -25.62 14.49 37.18
N LEU A 140 -24.52 13.78 36.93
CA LEU A 140 -24.04 12.70 37.79
C LEU A 140 -23.31 13.20 39.06
N ALA A 141 -23.19 12.32 40.05
CA ALA A 141 -22.53 12.62 41.32
C ALA A 141 -21.00 12.61 41.21
N SER A 142 -20.31 13.38 42.07
CA SER A 142 -18.84 13.39 42.13
C SER A 142 -18.24 12.07 42.64
N THR A 143 -19.07 11.25 43.27
CA THR A 143 -18.75 9.90 43.75
C THR A 143 -19.98 9.04 43.46
N ILE A 144 -19.80 7.93 42.77
CA ILE A 144 -20.81 6.91 42.48
C ILE A 144 -20.43 5.70 43.32
N SER A 145 -21.39 5.14 44.08
CA SER A 145 -21.13 3.94 44.87
C SER A 145 -21.17 2.70 43.98
N PHE A 146 -20.21 1.82 44.21
CA PHE A 146 -19.91 0.64 43.41
C PHE A 146 -19.56 -0.51 44.36
N THR A 147 -20.15 -1.68 44.14
CA THR A 147 -19.90 -2.88 44.94
C THR A 147 -19.80 -4.09 44.03
N GLU A 148 -18.58 -4.61 43.85
CA GLU A 148 -18.27 -5.91 43.23
C GLU A 148 -19.30 -6.99 43.67
N THR A 149 -20.03 -7.60 42.73
CA THR A 149 -21.13 -8.55 43.06
C THR A 149 -20.61 -9.82 43.74
N ASN A 150 -19.34 -10.19 43.54
CA ASN A 150 -18.71 -11.36 44.17
C ASN A 150 -17.55 -11.06 45.17
N PRO A 151 -17.82 -10.49 46.38
CA PRO A 151 -16.79 -10.11 47.35
C PRO A 151 -15.87 -11.25 47.83
N GLY A 152 -14.71 -11.37 47.17
CA GLY A 152 -13.68 -12.35 47.47
C GLY A 152 -13.54 -13.48 46.45
N ASP A 153 -14.19 -13.41 45.29
CA ASP A 153 -13.53 -13.91 44.07
C ASP A 153 -12.38 -12.98 43.69
N THR A 154 -11.48 -13.43 42.82
CA THR A 154 -10.35 -12.63 42.34
C THR A 154 -10.70 -11.93 41.03
N SER A 155 -11.55 -10.91 41.18
CA SER A 155 -11.47 -9.63 40.48
C SER A 155 -11.59 -9.68 38.95
N ALA A 156 -12.80 -9.93 38.46
CA ALA A 156 -13.12 -9.82 37.03
C ALA A 156 -14.20 -8.74 36.76
N ASP A 157 -14.97 -8.37 37.79
CA ASP A 157 -16.01 -7.34 37.84
C ASP A 157 -15.48 -5.88 37.62
N ALA A 158 -14.16 -5.63 37.76
CA ALA A 158 -13.56 -4.30 37.62
C ALA A 158 -12.05 -4.24 37.29
N ASP A 159 -11.71 -3.36 36.34
CA ASP A 159 -10.37 -3.09 35.83
C ASP A 159 -9.91 -1.65 36.15
N ALA A 160 -8.60 -1.45 36.33
CA ALA A 160 -8.02 -0.12 36.57
C ALA A 160 -6.93 0.22 35.54
N VAL A 161 -7.31 0.82 34.41
CA VAL A 161 -6.41 1.21 33.32
C VAL A 161 -6.14 2.71 33.24
N ARG A 162 -5.06 3.13 32.57
CA ARG A 162 -4.88 4.54 32.16
C ARG A 162 -5.39 4.70 30.73
N CYS A 163 -6.07 5.81 30.44
CA CYS A 163 -6.33 6.20 29.06
C CYS A 163 -5.04 6.61 28.34
N ASN A 164 -5.06 6.46 27.03
CA ASN A 164 -4.09 7.04 26.12
C ASN A 164 -4.24 8.58 26.06
N ALA A 165 -3.30 9.26 25.40
CA ALA A 165 -3.22 10.73 25.38
C ALA A 165 -4.25 11.41 24.44
N ASP A 166 -4.95 10.61 23.65
CA ASP A 166 -6.05 10.94 22.73
C ASP A 166 -7.44 10.81 23.38
N ALA A 167 -7.53 10.15 24.55
CA ALA A 167 -8.79 9.92 25.27
C ALA A 167 -8.82 10.61 26.65
N VAL A 168 -10.03 10.76 27.19
CA VAL A 168 -10.30 11.42 28.46
C VAL A 168 -10.74 10.40 29.51
N GLY A 169 -10.02 10.35 30.63
CA GLY A 169 -10.49 9.66 31.84
C GLY A 169 -11.52 10.50 32.57
N VAL A 170 -12.80 10.15 32.45
CA VAL A 170 -13.93 10.94 32.97
C VAL A 170 -14.17 10.65 34.46
N TYR A 171 -14.07 9.38 34.85
CA TYR A 171 -14.05 8.91 36.23
C TYR A 171 -12.81 8.04 36.48
N GLY A 172 -12.45 7.87 37.75
CA GLY A 172 -11.47 6.90 38.25
C GLY A 172 -11.96 6.20 39.51
N TRP A 173 -11.06 5.44 40.13
CA TRP A 173 -11.35 4.68 41.34
C TRP A 173 -10.93 5.45 42.59
N SER A 174 -11.80 5.52 43.61
CA SER A 174 -11.51 6.18 44.91
C SER A 174 -10.35 5.53 45.65
N ASN A 175 -10.15 4.24 45.43
CA ASN A 175 -9.05 3.45 45.93
C ASN A 175 -8.84 2.22 45.03
N LEU A 176 -7.63 1.66 45.08
CA LEU A 176 -7.24 0.44 44.38
C LEU A 176 -6.49 -0.46 45.37
N ARG A 177 -6.44 -1.78 45.14
CA ARG A 177 -5.59 -2.70 45.92
C ARG A 177 -5.14 -3.88 45.04
N TRP A 178 -4.06 -4.54 45.47
CA TRP A 178 -3.64 -5.85 44.95
C TRP A 178 -3.56 -6.85 46.09
N GLY A 179 -4.43 -7.85 46.08
CA GLY A 179 -4.55 -8.79 47.19
C GLY A 179 -4.70 -8.08 48.53
N GLY A 180 -5.49 -6.99 48.54
CA GLY A 180 -5.72 -6.13 49.70
C GLY A 180 -4.58 -5.16 50.07
N THR A 181 -3.50 -5.07 49.29
CA THR A 181 -2.42 -4.08 49.52
C THR A 181 -2.65 -2.82 48.67
N PRO A 182 -2.83 -1.62 49.27
CA PRO A 182 -3.07 -0.40 48.49
C PRO A 182 -1.79 0.06 47.76
N PRO A 183 -1.88 0.52 46.51
CA PRO A 183 -0.76 1.06 45.76
C PRO A 183 -0.36 2.45 46.23
N ILE A 184 0.70 2.98 45.61
CA ILE A 184 1.08 4.39 45.79
C ILE A 184 -0.01 5.29 45.19
N ALA A 185 -0.39 6.36 45.91
CA ALA A 185 -1.49 7.24 45.52
C ALA A 185 -1.34 7.91 44.13
N SER A 186 -0.11 8.00 43.61
CA SER A 186 0.16 8.48 42.24
C SER A 186 -0.31 7.52 41.14
N VAL A 187 -0.51 6.24 41.46
CA VAL A 187 -1.06 5.24 40.54
C VAL A 187 -2.59 5.32 40.53
N VAL A 188 -3.23 5.36 41.71
CA VAL A 188 -4.69 5.58 41.84
C VAL A 188 -5.13 6.83 41.07
N ALA A 189 -4.41 7.94 41.20
CA ALA A 189 -4.70 9.18 40.48
C ALA A 189 -4.58 9.06 38.95
N ALA A 190 -3.82 8.10 38.43
CA ALA A 190 -3.61 7.86 37.00
C ALA A 190 -4.69 6.93 36.41
N CYS A 191 -5.15 5.91 37.14
CA CYS A 191 -6.14 4.95 36.65
C CYS A 191 -7.55 5.56 36.52
N ASN A 192 -8.26 5.17 35.47
CA ASN A 192 -9.62 5.59 35.15
C ASN A 192 -10.56 4.38 35.29
N SER A 193 -11.84 4.66 35.57
CA SER A 193 -12.94 3.69 35.53
C SER A 193 -13.84 3.91 34.31
N ILE A 194 -13.85 5.13 33.77
CA ILE A 194 -14.56 5.48 32.54
C ILE A 194 -13.61 6.23 31.62
N ILE A 195 -13.39 5.68 30.42
CA ILE A 195 -12.61 6.28 29.34
C ILE A 195 -13.57 6.75 28.24
N ALA A 196 -13.35 7.95 27.74
CA ALA A 196 -14.12 8.56 26.66
C ALA A 196 -13.18 8.97 25.52
N TYR A 197 -13.43 8.49 24.32
CA TYR A 197 -12.67 8.82 23.11
C TYR A 197 -13.57 9.41 22.01
N ASP A 198 -13.00 10.35 21.26
CA ASP A 198 -13.66 11.21 20.30
C ASP A 198 -12.69 11.45 19.13
N ASP A 199 -13.11 11.09 17.92
CA ASP A 199 -12.29 11.04 16.72
C ASP A 199 -11.99 12.43 16.11
N ASP A 200 -12.77 13.46 16.46
CA ASP A 200 -12.49 14.85 16.08
C ASP A 200 -11.93 15.73 17.22
N ALA A 201 -11.96 15.21 18.45
CA ALA A 201 -11.50 15.85 19.69
C ALA A 201 -12.25 17.15 20.06
N VAL A 202 -13.52 17.30 19.65
CA VAL A 202 -14.38 18.47 19.92
C VAL A 202 -15.47 18.21 20.98
N VAL A 203 -15.51 17.05 21.65
CA VAL A 203 -16.21 16.60 22.90
C VAL A 203 -17.64 17.11 23.11
N SER A 204 -17.83 18.43 23.14
CA SER A 204 -19.10 19.15 23.14
C SER A 204 -20.05 18.85 21.97
N ASN A 205 -19.57 18.24 20.89
CA ASN A 205 -20.37 17.85 19.73
C ASN A 205 -20.78 16.36 19.78
N GLY A 206 -19.98 15.49 20.39
CA GLY A 206 -20.22 14.04 20.50
C GLY A 206 -18.93 13.31 20.83
N GLY A 207 -18.92 12.00 20.61
CA GLY A 207 -17.72 11.15 20.68
C GLY A 207 -17.95 9.81 19.99
N GLN A 208 -16.90 8.99 19.91
CA GLN A 208 -16.94 7.71 19.21
C GLN A 208 -17.05 6.52 20.18
N ILE A 209 -16.32 6.55 21.30
CA ILE A 209 -16.20 5.40 22.21
C ILE A 209 -16.36 5.81 23.68
N VAL A 210 -17.17 5.05 24.41
CA VAL A 210 -17.20 5.05 25.88
C VAL A 210 -16.80 3.66 26.34
N TYR A 211 -15.81 3.56 27.22
CA TYR A 211 -15.40 2.30 27.85
C TYR A 211 -15.57 2.40 29.36
N PHE A 212 -16.50 1.61 29.90
CA PHE A 212 -16.63 1.30 31.32
C PHE A 212 -15.70 0.13 31.63
N THR A 213 -14.72 0.35 32.50
CA THR A 213 -13.72 -0.66 32.87
C THR A 213 -14.24 -1.52 34.04
N PHE A 214 -15.54 -1.77 34.06
CA PHE A 214 -16.30 -2.40 35.14
C PHE A 214 -17.71 -2.68 34.63
N ASP A 215 -18.39 -3.58 35.31
CA ASP A 215 -19.69 -4.07 34.89
C ASP A 215 -20.78 -3.10 35.38
N ILE A 216 -21.64 -2.63 34.48
CA ILE A 216 -22.47 -1.43 34.73
C ILE A 216 -23.54 -1.67 35.82
N ASP A 217 -23.93 -2.92 36.05
CA ASP A 217 -24.90 -3.34 37.08
C ASP A 217 -24.35 -3.36 38.52
N ASP A 218 -23.02 -3.34 38.71
CA ASP A 218 -22.37 -3.23 40.03
C ASP A 218 -22.37 -1.82 40.63
N ILE A 219 -22.88 -0.82 39.89
CA ILE A 219 -23.24 0.47 40.48
C ILE A 219 -24.45 0.28 41.41
N ASP A 220 -24.26 0.55 42.71
CA ASP A 220 -25.23 0.42 43.83
C ASP A 220 -26.67 0.97 43.58
N ASN A 221 -26.87 1.79 42.55
CA ASN A 221 -28.11 2.52 42.29
C ASN A 221 -28.54 2.43 40.82
N GLU A 222 -29.61 1.66 40.57
CA GLU A 222 -30.32 1.52 39.28
C GLU A 222 -30.53 2.86 38.54
N ASN A 223 -30.88 3.95 39.24
CA ASN A 223 -31.11 5.24 38.57
C ASN A 223 -29.79 5.88 38.09
N THR A 224 -28.68 5.61 38.77
CA THR A 224 -27.35 6.09 38.36
C THR A 224 -26.79 5.26 37.20
N GLN A 225 -27.14 3.97 37.12
CA GLN A 225 -26.92 3.13 35.93
C GLN A 225 -27.66 3.74 34.73
N ASP A 226 -28.99 3.90 34.83
CA ASP A 226 -29.85 4.53 33.80
C ASP A 226 -29.32 5.91 33.36
N GLU A 227 -28.98 6.79 34.31
CA GLU A 227 -28.50 8.15 34.03
C GLU A 227 -27.15 8.16 33.31
N LEU A 228 -26.22 7.25 33.67
CA LEU A 228 -24.90 7.12 33.03
C LEU A 228 -24.99 6.48 31.65
N ILE A 229 -25.85 5.47 31.48
CA ILE A 229 -26.14 4.85 30.17
C ILE A 229 -26.80 5.88 29.24
N GLU A 230 -27.81 6.63 29.69
CA GLU A 230 -28.46 7.68 28.89
C GLU A 230 -27.47 8.77 28.47
N ASN A 231 -26.60 9.23 29.38
CA ASN A 231 -25.54 10.21 29.06
C ASN A 231 -24.56 9.67 28.00
N SER A 232 -24.17 8.40 28.12
CA SER A 232 -23.24 7.74 27.22
C SER A 232 -23.82 7.59 25.82
N ILE A 233 -25.05 7.09 25.73
CA ILE A 233 -25.83 7.04 24.49
C ILE A 233 -25.97 8.44 23.88
N ASN A 234 -26.29 9.48 24.69
CA ASN A 234 -26.48 10.84 24.17
C ASN A 234 -25.20 11.39 23.52
N TRP A 235 -24.05 11.14 24.16
CA TRP A 235 -22.75 11.58 23.68
C TRP A 235 -22.31 10.82 22.43
N VAL A 236 -22.36 9.48 22.42
CA VAL A 236 -22.05 8.68 21.22
C VAL A 236 -23.12 8.75 20.13
N SER A 237 -24.29 9.34 20.37
CA SER A 237 -25.33 9.58 19.34
C SER A 237 -25.32 11.00 18.77
N SER A 238 -24.31 11.81 19.10
CA SER A 238 -24.06 13.14 18.53
C SER A 238 -22.73 13.13 17.74
N ALA A 239 -22.41 13.98 16.78
CA ALA A 239 -23.07 15.20 16.27
C ALA A 239 -23.55 15.08 14.81
N PRO A 240 -24.32 16.06 14.30
CA PRO A 240 -24.33 16.36 12.88
C PRO A 240 -23.01 17.02 12.45
N VAL A 241 -22.36 16.44 11.44
CA VAL A 241 -21.30 17.11 10.67
C VAL A 241 -21.86 18.42 10.08
N THR A 242 -21.17 19.55 10.23
CA THR A 242 -21.73 20.86 9.84
C THR A 242 -21.33 21.28 8.42
N ASP A 243 -20.05 21.49 8.17
CA ASP A 243 -19.48 21.80 6.86
C ASP A 243 -18.55 20.64 6.43
N ASP A 244 -18.90 19.87 5.40
CA ASP A 244 -18.10 18.73 4.91
C ASP A 244 -18.43 18.43 3.43
N VAL A 245 -17.43 18.45 2.54
CA VAL A 245 -17.58 18.03 1.13
C VAL A 245 -16.51 17.02 0.71
N GLY A 246 -16.88 15.75 0.61
CA GLY A 246 -15.96 14.67 0.25
C GLY A 246 -16.00 14.25 -1.22
N VAL A 247 -14.98 13.50 -1.64
CA VAL A 247 -14.96 12.80 -2.93
C VAL A 247 -15.60 11.41 -2.76
N THR A 248 -16.82 11.25 -3.25
CA THR A 248 -17.57 9.99 -3.17
C THR A 248 -16.96 8.88 -4.04
N SER A 249 -16.54 9.23 -5.26
CA SER A 249 -16.05 8.26 -6.24
C SER A 249 -15.27 8.91 -7.39
N ILE A 250 -14.33 8.16 -7.95
CA ILE A 250 -13.81 8.39 -9.30
C ILE A 250 -14.57 7.43 -10.22
N ASP A 251 -15.56 7.95 -10.94
CA ASP A 251 -16.55 7.16 -11.69
C ASP A 251 -16.00 6.57 -12.99
N ALA A 252 -14.99 7.23 -13.56
CA ALA A 252 -14.25 6.78 -14.73
C ALA A 252 -12.89 7.47 -14.79
N PRO A 253 -11.82 6.80 -15.25
CA PRO A 253 -11.72 5.36 -15.46
C PRO A 253 -11.89 4.55 -14.16
N ALA A 254 -12.02 3.23 -14.25
CA ALA A 254 -12.16 2.35 -13.10
C ALA A 254 -10.80 2.01 -12.49
N ASP A 255 -10.73 1.89 -11.17
CA ASP A 255 -9.52 1.53 -10.44
C ASP A 255 -9.00 0.13 -10.84
N GLY A 256 -7.67 -0.02 -10.92
CA GLY A 256 -6.99 -1.19 -11.47
C GLY A 256 -7.29 -1.46 -12.96
N GLY A 257 -7.98 -0.56 -13.66
CA GLY A 257 -8.40 -0.76 -15.04
C GLY A 257 -7.26 -0.60 -16.05
N THR A 258 -7.20 -1.49 -17.04
CA THR A 258 -6.26 -1.37 -18.17
C THR A 258 -6.91 -0.70 -19.39
N TYR A 259 -6.28 0.35 -19.91
CA TYR A 259 -6.78 1.17 -21.02
C TYR A 259 -5.73 1.36 -22.11
N PRO A 260 -6.14 1.65 -23.37
CA PRO A 260 -5.18 1.97 -24.44
C PRO A 260 -4.63 3.41 -24.30
N VAL A 261 -3.41 3.64 -24.79
CA VAL A 261 -2.85 4.99 -25.02
C VAL A 261 -3.83 5.85 -25.84
N GLY A 262 -4.16 7.05 -25.36
CA GLY A 262 -5.12 7.95 -26.00
C GLY A 262 -5.76 8.96 -25.06
N THR A 263 -6.71 9.74 -25.60
CA THR A 263 -7.48 10.69 -24.79
C THR A 263 -8.62 9.97 -24.07
N MET A 264 -8.68 10.11 -22.75
CA MET A 264 -9.78 9.60 -21.92
C MET A 264 -10.45 10.73 -21.12
N GLY A 265 -11.75 10.55 -20.87
CA GLY A 265 -12.50 11.35 -19.92
C GLY A 265 -12.30 10.80 -18.51
N ILE A 266 -12.08 11.70 -17.55
CA ILE A 266 -11.96 11.40 -16.13
C ILE A 266 -13.17 12.02 -15.46
N ASN A 267 -13.97 11.22 -14.77
CA ASN A 267 -15.19 11.64 -14.10
C ASN A 267 -15.09 11.34 -12.60
N ALA A 268 -15.63 12.22 -11.78
CA ALA A 268 -15.72 12.01 -10.35
C ALA A 268 -17.03 12.60 -9.79
N THR A 269 -17.55 11.96 -8.76
CA THR A 269 -18.69 12.44 -7.99
C THR A 269 -18.19 12.95 -6.64
N VAL A 270 -18.64 14.15 -6.24
CA VAL A 270 -18.44 14.70 -4.90
C VAL A 270 -19.79 14.96 -4.24
N GLU A 271 -19.83 14.94 -2.92
CA GLU A 271 -21.04 15.00 -2.10
C GLU A 271 -20.87 15.99 -0.94
N ASN A 272 -21.95 16.64 -0.52
CA ASN A 272 -21.99 17.39 0.73
C ASN A 272 -22.45 16.46 1.88
N TYR A 273 -21.51 15.92 2.65
CA TYR A 273 -21.81 15.12 3.84
C TYR A 273 -22.25 16.00 5.03
N GLY A 274 -21.93 17.29 4.99
CA GLY A 274 -22.32 18.29 5.98
C GLY A 274 -23.82 18.64 5.97
N THR A 275 -24.34 19.00 7.14
CA THR A 275 -25.73 19.45 7.31
C THR A 275 -25.99 20.88 6.81
N ASN A 276 -24.96 21.72 6.71
CA ASN A 276 -25.07 23.04 6.09
C ASN A 276 -24.94 22.93 4.56
N PRO A 277 -25.77 23.65 3.77
CA PRO A 277 -25.61 23.67 2.32
C PRO A 277 -24.30 24.31 1.86
N GLN A 278 -23.53 23.60 1.04
CA GLN A 278 -22.18 24.02 0.61
C GLN A 278 -22.15 24.55 -0.83
N SER A 279 -21.32 25.58 -1.06
CA SER A 279 -21.09 26.17 -2.38
C SER A 279 -19.80 27.00 -2.43
N ASN A 280 -19.31 27.25 -3.63
CA ASN A 280 -18.09 28.03 -3.93
C ASN A 280 -16.79 27.42 -3.37
N PHE A 281 -16.75 26.09 -3.29
CA PHE A 281 -15.54 25.31 -3.05
C PHE A 281 -14.95 24.81 -4.37
N ASP A 282 -13.65 24.49 -4.38
CA ASP A 282 -12.96 23.96 -5.55
C ASP A 282 -12.85 22.43 -5.48
N VAL A 283 -12.92 21.77 -6.64
CA VAL A 283 -12.53 20.36 -6.80
C VAL A 283 -11.40 20.27 -7.82
N SER A 284 -10.27 19.69 -7.44
CA SER A 284 -9.08 19.58 -8.29
C SER A 284 -8.86 18.16 -8.80
N CYS A 285 -8.50 18.04 -10.08
CA CYS A 285 -7.97 16.81 -10.67
C CYS A 285 -6.47 16.94 -10.94
N GLU A 286 -5.70 15.97 -10.46
CA GLU A 286 -4.26 15.79 -10.68
C GLU A 286 -4.01 14.40 -11.27
N ILE A 287 -3.07 14.29 -12.21
CA ILE A 287 -2.67 13.01 -12.82
C ILE A 287 -1.16 12.90 -12.75
N ILE A 288 -0.72 11.78 -12.19
CA ILE A 288 0.67 11.47 -11.91
C ILE A 288 1.04 10.24 -12.74
N GLU A 289 2.07 10.35 -13.56
CA GLU A 289 2.63 9.25 -14.33
C GLU A 289 3.67 8.51 -13.49
N VAL A 290 3.55 7.19 -13.38
CA VAL A 290 4.60 6.32 -12.86
C VAL A 290 5.60 6.10 -14.01
N ALA A 291 6.57 7.00 -14.14
CA ALA A 291 7.56 6.96 -15.21
C ALA A 291 8.64 5.88 -14.99
N GLN A 292 8.75 5.38 -13.76
CA GLN A 292 9.52 4.19 -13.39
C GLN A 292 8.83 3.55 -12.17
N GLU A 293 8.49 2.27 -12.26
CA GLU A 293 8.01 1.50 -11.11
C GLU A 293 9.11 1.37 -10.05
N GLY A 294 8.73 1.41 -8.77
CA GLY A 294 9.63 1.06 -7.68
C GLY A 294 9.84 -0.45 -7.61
N ALA A 295 11.07 -0.90 -7.42
CA ALA A 295 11.38 -2.31 -7.25
C ALA A 295 12.47 -2.53 -6.20
N ILE A 296 12.27 -3.54 -5.35
CA ILE A 296 13.24 -4.04 -4.38
C ILE A 296 13.69 -5.42 -4.86
N THR A 297 15.00 -5.63 -4.99
CA THR A 297 15.59 -6.92 -5.38
C THR A 297 16.57 -7.38 -4.30
N PRO A 298 16.38 -8.56 -3.66
CA PRO A 298 17.41 -9.13 -2.82
C PRO A 298 18.62 -9.53 -3.67
N LEU A 299 19.75 -8.88 -3.43
CA LEU A 299 21.06 -9.14 -4.06
C LEU A 299 21.84 -10.20 -3.27
N LEU A 300 21.62 -10.22 -1.96
CA LEU A 300 22.04 -11.24 -1.00
C LEU A 300 20.86 -11.49 -0.06
N SER A 301 20.63 -12.73 0.33
CA SER A 301 19.66 -13.12 1.36
C SER A 301 20.17 -14.42 1.97
N GLU A 302 20.33 -14.44 3.29
CA GLU A 302 20.83 -15.57 4.06
C GLU A 302 20.12 -15.63 5.41
N ASP A 303 19.44 -16.75 5.67
CA ASP A 303 18.69 -17.07 6.88
C ASP A 303 19.41 -18.09 7.77
N PHE A 304 20.60 -18.57 7.38
CA PHE A 304 21.48 -19.49 8.12
C PHE A 304 20.87 -20.83 8.60
N ASP A 305 19.62 -21.11 8.22
CA ASP A 305 18.77 -22.23 8.66
C ASP A 305 19.28 -23.62 8.19
N GLU A 306 20.27 -23.65 7.28
CA GLU A 306 20.93 -24.89 6.83
C GLU A 306 21.84 -25.51 7.92
N VAL A 307 21.23 -26.39 8.72
CA VAL A 307 21.84 -27.15 9.83
C VAL A 307 23.32 -27.52 9.65
N GLY A 308 24.19 -26.80 10.35
CA GLY A 308 25.58 -27.21 10.61
C GLY A 308 26.54 -27.08 9.41
N ALA A 309 26.20 -26.28 8.41
CA ALA A 309 27.08 -25.92 7.30
C ALA A 309 27.39 -24.41 7.28
N LEU A 310 28.49 -24.04 6.63
CA LEU A 310 28.69 -22.67 6.14
C LEU A 310 27.87 -22.54 4.84
N PRO A 311 27.01 -21.53 4.68
CA PRO A 311 26.14 -21.46 3.51
C PRO A 311 26.90 -21.26 2.19
N ALA A 312 26.24 -21.58 1.09
CA ALA A 312 26.91 -21.76 -0.21
C ALA A 312 27.53 -20.46 -0.75
N GLY A 313 28.87 -20.37 -0.70
CA GLY A 313 29.64 -19.24 -1.24
C GLY A 313 30.07 -18.22 -0.18
N TRP A 314 29.67 -18.39 1.07
CA TRP A 314 30.25 -17.67 2.20
C TRP A 314 31.66 -18.21 2.52
N ASP A 315 32.48 -17.39 3.17
CA ASP A 315 33.83 -17.72 3.63
C ASP A 315 34.02 -17.33 5.10
N ASN A 316 34.47 -18.27 5.93
CA ASN A 316 34.86 -18.05 7.33
C ASN A 316 36.34 -18.40 7.60
N SER A 317 37.15 -18.58 6.55
CA SER A 317 38.52 -19.10 6.64
C SER A 317 39.56 -18.09 7.14
N VAL A 318 39.22 -16.81 7.18
CA VAL A 318 40.05 -15.74 7.74
C VAL A 318 39.71 -15.57 9.23
N PHE A 319 40.40 -16.33 10.07
CA PHE A 319 40.20 -16.29 11.52
C PHE A 319 41.47 -16.51 12.33
N THR A 320 41.46 -16.05 13.58
CA THR A 320 42.42 -16.45 14.61
C THR A 320 41.69 -17.11 15.78
N TRP A 321 42.25 -18.21 16.26
CA TRP A 321 41.74 -19.08 17.35
C TRP A 321 40.39 -19.77 17.14
N ARG A 322 39.33 -19.07 16.71
CA ARG A 322 38.00 -19.63 16.46
C ARG A 322 37.33 -19.00 15.23
N ASP A 323 36.69 -19.82 14.41
CA ASP A 323 35.87 -19.40 13.28
C ASP A 323 34.41 -19.09 13.66
N TRP A 324 33.68 -18.52 12.72
CA TRP A 324 32.22 -18.37 12.80
C TRP A 324 31.51 -19.71 12.55
N GLN A 325 30.45 -20.01 13.30
CA GLN A 325 29.78 -21.32 13.32
C GLN A 325 28.25 -21.21 13.38
N SER A 326 27.54 -22.11 12.70
CA SER A 326 26.08 -22.28 12.79
C SER A 326 25.63 -22.67 14.21
N THR A 327 24.54 -22.09 14.71
CA THR A 327 24.00 -22.34 16.05
C THR A 327 22.48 -22.20 16.10
N ASN A 328 21.81 -23.10 16.85
CA ASN A 328 20.41 -22.95 17.28
C ASN A 328 20.26 -22.91 18.81
N ASN A 329 21.33 -22.57 19.53
CA ASN A 329 21.37 -22.62 20.99
C ASN A 329 20.75 -21.35 21.62
N GLY A 330 19.43 -21.21 21.50
CA GLY A 330 18.68 -20.08 22.08
C GLY A 330 18.78 -19.95 23.60
N GLY A 331 19.17 -21.04 24.30
CA GLY A 331 19.47 -20.99 25.73
C GLY A 331 20.76 -20.24 26.09
N ARG A 332 21.70 -20.09 25.14
CA ARG A 332 22.93 -19.29 25.28
C ARG A 332 22.82 -17.94 24.58
N TYR A 333 22.27 -17.93 23.37
CA TYR A 333 22.28 -16.76 22.48
C TYR A 333 20.96 -15.97 22.46
N GLY A 334 19.88 -16.49 23.07
CA GLY A 334 18.55 -15.86 23.13
C GLY A 334 17.67 -16.22 21.93
N THR A 335 16.52 -15.55 21.85
CA THR A 335 15.43 -15.85 20.88
C THR A 335 15.74 -15.50 19.43
N ILE A 336 16.96 -15.02 19.13
CA ILE A 336 17.45 -14.88 17.75
C ILE A 336 17.64 -16.24 17.07
N VAL A 337 17.84 -17.31 17.84
CA VAL A 337 17.98 -18.67 17.31
C VAL A 337 17.26 -19.66 18.23
N GLY A 338 16.72 -20.76 17.69
CA GLY A 338 16.05 -21.74 18.53
C GLY A 338 15.26 -22.83 17.80
N GLY A 339 15.38 -24.08 18.29
CA GLY A 339 14.59 -25.19 17.77
C GLY A 339 15.02 -25.57 16.35
N THR A 340 14.27 -25.11 15.34
CA THR A 340 14.61 -25.27 13.92
C THR A 340 15.34 -24.07 13.31
N ASP A 341 15.31 -22.94 14.01
CA ASP A 341 15.83 -21.61 13.62
C ASP A 341 17.35 -21.53 13.95
N TYR A 342 18.21 -21.27 12.96
CA TYR A 342 19.67 -21.20 13.13
C TYR A 342 20.28 -19.90 12.62
N GLY A 343 21.16 -19.32 13.43
CA GLY A 343 22.00 -18.20 13.06
C GLY A 343 23.48 -18.56 13.05
N PHE A 344 24.34 -17.57 12.77
CA PHE A 344 25.79 -17.72 12.76
C PHE A 344 26.43 -16.96 13.92
N VAL A 345 27.34 -17.61 14.68
CA VAL A 345 27.95 -17.04 15.89
C VAL A 345 29.48 -17.15 15.89
N CYS A 346 30.14 -16.13 16.42
CA CYS A 346 31.52 -16.23 16.91
C CYS A 346 31.55 -15.97 18.43
N ASP A 347 32.16 -16.88 19.19
CA ASP A 347 32.14 -16.89 20.67
C ASP A 347 33.58 -17.07 21.21
N SER A 348 34.15 -16.00 21.78
CA SER A 348 35.52 -16.00 22.31
C SER A 348 35.64 -16.78 23.62
N ASP A 349 34.57 -16.85 24.40
CA ASP A 349 34.51 -17.62 25.65
C ASP A 349 34.71 -19.13 25.39
N GLU A 350 34.20 -19.63 24.25
CA GLU A 350 34.47 -20.98 23.76
C GLU A 350 35.79 -21.14 22.98
N ALA A 351 36.51 -20.06 22.66
CA ALA A 351 37.88 -20.13 22.12
C ALA A 351 38.92 -20.41 23.24
N GLY A 352 38.57 -20.13 24.49
CA GLY A 352 39.44 -20.28 25.65
C GLY A 352 40.46 -19.13 25.75
N ALA A 353 41.70 -19.43 26.14
CA ALA A 353 42.73 -18.40 26.35
C ALA A 353 43.38 -17.87 25.05
N GLY A 354 42.57 -17.60 24.04
CA GLY A 354 42.99 -17.16 22.71
C GLY A 354 42.10 -16.04 22.20
N SER A 355 42.66 -14.83 22.13
CA SER A 355 42.06 -13.65 21.50
C SER A 355 41.63 -13.95 20.06
N VAL A 356 40.35 -13.69 19.77
CA VAL A 356 39.68 -13.95 18.50
C VAL A 356 39.75 -12.72 17.60
N ASP A 357 39.96 -12.94 16.31
CA ASP A 357 39.85 -11.94 15.23
C ASP A 357 39.42 -12.71 13.97
N SER A 358 38.13 -12.63 13.65
CA SER A 358 37.46 -13.64 12.81
C SER A 358 36.38 -13.06 11.92
N TRP A 359 36.42 -13.46 10.65
CA TRP A 359 35.56 -12.95 9.59
C TRP A 359 34.54 -13.98 9.11
N LEU A 360 33.36 -13.48 8.75
CA LEU A 360 32.34 -14.15 7.96
C LEU A 360 32.05 -13.26 6.75
N ILE A 361 32.33 -13.76 5.54
CA ILE A 361 32.33 -12.96 4.30
C ILE A 361 31.30 -13.53 3.35
N SER A 362 30.45 -12.68 2.79
CA SER A 362 29.40 -13.07 1.85
C SER A 362 29.97 -13.49 0.48
N PRO A 363 29.20 -14.25 -0.33
CA PRO A 363 29.44 -14.30 -1.76
C PRO A 363 29.32 -12.91 -2.40
N SER A 364 29.84 -12.75 -3.62
CA SER A 364 29.78 -11.51 -4.40
C SER A 364 28.39 -11.25 -4.97
N PHE A 365 27.93 -10.01 -4.92
CA PHE A 365 26.70 -9.54 -5.57
C PHE A 365 26.92 -8.26 -6.40
N ASP A 366 25.99 -7.99 -7.33
CA ASP A 366 26.08 -6.92 -8.33
C ASP A 366 25.11 -5.77 -8.01
N CYS A 367 25.66 -4.59 -7.69
CA CYS A 367 24.94 -3.36 -7.39
C CYS A 367 24.91 -2.38 -8.58
N SER A 368 25.35 -2.78 -9.77
CA SER A 368 25.56 -1.87 -10.90
C SER A 368 24.29 -1.27 -11.51
N ALA A 369 23.13 -1.90 -11.28
CA ALA A 369 21.83 -1.49 -11.81
C ALA A 369 21.00 -0.60 -10.86
N TYR A 370 21.44 -0.40 -9.61
CA TYR A 370 20.61 0.15 -8.53
C TYR A 370 21.02 1.58 -8.15
N GLY A 371 20.03 2.40 -7.79
CA GLY A 371 20.24 3.78 -7.34
C GLY A 371 20.41 3.92 -5.83
N VAL A 372 19.84 2.96 -5.08
CA VAL A 372 19.94 2.83 -3.63
C VAL A 372 20.20 1.35 -3.31
N VAL A 373 21.01 1.06 -2.29
CA VAL A 373 21.29 -0.29 -1.79
C VAL A 373 21.33 -0.27 -0.26
N GLU A 374 20.52 -1.11 0.37
CA GLU A 374 20.39 -1.23 1.83
C GLU A 374 20.88 -2.60 2.30
N LEU A 375 21.68 -2.63 3.36
CA LEU A 375 22.04 -3.86 4.09
C LEU A 375 21.18 -3.94 5.35
N ASN A 376 20.49 -5.06 5.52
CA ASN A 376 19.74 -5.41 6.72
C ASN A 376 20.36 -6.67 7.34
N PHE A 377 20.45 -6.73 8.67
CA PHE A 377 20.80 -7.95 9.39
C PHE A 377 20.25 -7.91 10.82
N THR A 378 19.75 -9.05 11.29
CA THR A 378 19.36 -9.24 12.69
C THR A 378 20.58 -9.68 13.48
N HIS A 379 20.80 -9.15 14.68
CA HIS A 379 21.92 -9.58 15.51
C HIS A 379 21.68 -9.41 17.02
N ARG A 380 22.55 -10.06 17.78
CA ARG A 380 22.68 -9.84 19.21
C ARG A 380 24.15 -9.91 19.63
N TYR A 381 24.60 -8.94 20.41
CA TYR A 381 25.98 -8.82 20.85
C TYR A 381 26.05 -8.75 22.38
N ASN A 382 26.98 -9.51 22.97
CA ASN A 382 27.18 -9.61 24.41
C ASN A 382 28.67 -9.41 24.68
N TRP A 383 29.04 -8.54 25.61
CA TRP A 383 30.41 -7.99 25.71
C TRP A 383 30.87 -7.82 27.15
N TYR A 384 32.15 -8.11 27.44
CA TYR A 384 32.64 -8.18 28.83
C TYR A 384 33.26 -6.88 29.35
N GLY A 385 33.97 -6.10 28.52
CA GLY A 385 34.31 -4.71 28.88
C GLY A 385 35.70 -4.17 28.53
N GLU A 386 36.46 -4.79 27.63
CA GLU A 386 37.86 -4.40 27.37
C GLU A 386 38.03 -3.29 26.28
N VAL A 387 39.20 -3.13 25.66
CA VAL A 387 39.58 -1.91 24.93
C VAL A 387 39.96 -2.19 23.48
N GLU A 388 39.54 -1.28 22.59
CA GLU A 388 39.97 -1.15 21.18
C GLU A 388 41.31 -1.84 20.85
N PRO A 389 41.33 -2.84 19.95
CA PRO A 389 40.40 -3.02 18.83
C PRO A 389 39.34 -4.13 19.01
N GLU A 390 38.90 -4.41 20.24
CA GLU A 390 37.82 -5.39 20.51
C GLU A 390 36.45 -4.78 20.20
N GLY A 391 35.59 -5.54 19.50
CA GLY A 391 34.30 -5.04 19.01
C GLY A 391 33.71 -5.88 17.87
N ILE A 392 32.59 -5.40 17.36
CA ILE A 392 31.92 -5.95 16.18
C ILE A 392 31.93 -4.95 15.03
N TYR A 393 32.21 -5.42 13.83
CA TYR A 393 32.38 -4.59 12.65
C TYR A 393 31.68 -5.21 11.44
N VAL A 394 31.02 -4.38 10.63
CA VAL A 394 30.55 -4.75 9.30
C VAL A 394 31.25 -3.89 8.26
N TYR A 395 31.87 -4.54 7.30
CA TYR A 395 32.61 -3.96 6.19
C TYR A 395 31.90 -4.21 4.87
N VAL A 396 32.10 -3.30 3.91
CA VAL A 396 31.69 -3.51 2.52
C VAL A 396 32.86 -3.23 1.57
N THR A 397 33.20 -4.23 0.75
CA THR A 397 34.24 -4.15 -0.30
C THR A 397 33.63 -4.10 -1.69
N ILE A 398 34.41 -3.59 -2.65
CA ILE A 398 34.05 -3.44 -4.07
C ILE A 398 35.12 -4.02 -5.03
N ASP A 399 36.22 -4.57 -4.50
CA ASP A 399 37.32 -5.17 -5.29
C ASP A 399 37.60 -6.65 -4.97
N GLY A 400 36.86 -7.20 -4.00
CA GLY A 400 36.86 -8.62 -3.65
C GLY A 400 37.99 -9.08 -2.75
N ASP A 401 38.83 -8.16 -2.27
CA ASP A 401 39.58 -8.34 -1.02
C ASP A 401 38.75 -7.78 0.14
N VAL A 402 38.93 -8.28 1.36
CA VAL A 402 38.31 -7.69 2.55
C VAL A 402 39.43 -7.34 3.52
N ASP A 403 40.09 -6.21 3.26
CA ASP A 403 41.16 -5.70 4.11
C ASP A 403 40.57 -4.79 5.21
N ILE A 404 41.28 -4.67 6.33
CA ILE A 404 40.90 -3.86 7.49
C ILE A 404 40.82 -2.36 7.13
N SER A 405 41.32 -1.96 5.96
CA SER A 405 41.19 -0.61 5.39
C SER A 405 39.88 -0.30 4.68
N ASP A 406 39.00 -1.29 4.49
CA ASP A 406 37.77 -1.13 3.72
C ASP A 406 36.68 -0.37 4.50
N ASN A 407 35.62 0.01 3.79
CA ASN A 407 34.59 0.90 4.33
C ASN A 407 33.77 0.16 5.41
N VAL A 408 34.11 0.42 6.68
CA VAL A 408 33.28 0.08 7.84
C VAL A 408 31.94 0.83 7.72
N VAL A 409 30.85 0.08 7.61
CA VAL A 409 29.47 0.61 7.55
C VAL A 409 28.74 0.47 8.88
N PHE A 410 29.17 -0.47 9.73
CA PHE A 410 28.70 -0.65 11.11
C PHE A 410 29.90 -0.94 12.02
N HIS A 411 29.89 -0.39 13.22
CA HIS A 411 30.89 -0.69 14.25
C HIS A 411 30.32 -0.35 15.63
N GLU A 412 30.34 -1.31 16.54
CA GLU A 412 29.98 -1.08 17.95
C GLU A 412 31.10 -1.53 18.90
N ILE A 413 31.37 -0.67 19.88
CA ILE A 413 32.23 -0.94 21.05
C ILE A 413 31.43 -0.50 22.27
N GLY A 414 30.95 -1.43 23.09
CA GLY A 414 30.12 -1.03 24.21
C GLY A 414 29.22 -2.14 24.77
N PRO A 415 28.27 -1.75 25.63
CA PRO A 415 27.46 -2.69 26.39
C PRO A 415 26.56 -3.55 25.50
N ASP A 416 26.17 -4.70 26.04
CA ASP A 416 25.32 -5.71 25.39
C ASP A 416 24.19 -5.09 24.54
N ILE A 417 24.19 -5.42 23.25
CA ILE A 417 23.09 -5.09 22.34
C ILE A 417 22.04 -6.20 22.49
N ALA A 418 20.84 -5.79 22.92
CA ALA A 418 19.66 -6.65 22.86
C ALA A 418 19.34 -7.05 21.42
N LEU A 419 18.51 -8.08 21.21
CA LEU A 419 18.12 -8.51 19.87
C LEU A 419 17.55 -7.32 19.07
N THR A 420 18.20 -6.99 17.96
CA THR A 420 17.89 -5.85 17.09
C THR A 420 18.13 -6.21 15.62
N THR A 421 17.50 -5.47 14.72
CA THR A 421 17.76 -5.53 13.28
C THR A 421 18.30 -4.19 12.83
N GLU A 422 19.50 -4.18 12.27
CA GLU A 422 20.13 -2.99 11.71
C GLU A 422 19.69 -2.82 10.25
N ASN A 423 19.38 -1.58 9.83
CA ASN A 423 19.20 -1.20 8.42
C ASN A 423 20.18 -0.07 8.08
N ILE A 424 21.04 -0.32 7.09
CA ILE A 424 22.16 0.53 6.73
C ILE A 424 22.13 0.84 5.24
N ASP A 425 21.97 2.12 4.90
CA ASP A 425 22.20 2.62 3.54
C ASP A 425 23.70 2.55 3.19
N ILE A 426 24.06 1.58 2.34
CA ILE A 426 25.43 1.38 1.84
C ILE A 426 25.63 1.96 0.44
N SER A 427 24.63 2.65 -0.12
CA SER A 427 24.60 3.14 -1.51
C SER A 427 25.83 3.94 -1.91
N SER A 428 26.32 4.78 -0.99
CA SER A 428 27.47 5.68 -1.23
C SER A 428 28.78 4.95 -1.53
N ILE A 429 28.87 3.66 -1.20
CA ILE A 429 30.03 2.79 -1.42
C ILE A 429 29.81 1.90 -2.65
N VAL A 430 28.61 1.32 -2.79
CA VAL A 430 28.37 0.16 -3.68
C VAL A 430 27.66 0.46 -4.99
N VAL A 431 26.96 1.60 -5.12
CA VAL A 431 26.20 1.92 -6.34
C VAL A 431 27.14 1.96 -7.56
N GLY A 432 26.75 1.22 -8.60
CA GLY A 432 27.56 1.10 -9.82
C GLY A 432 28.65 0.02 -9.79
N GLN A 433 28.85 -0.69 -8.67
CA GLN A 433 29.86 -1.75 -8.52
C GLN A 433 29.26 -3.14 -8.75
N ALA A 434 30.03 -4.05 -9.35
CA ALA A 434 29.54 -5.37 -9.80
C ALA A 434 30.14 -6.58 -9.04
N ASP A 435 31.00 -6.35 -8.05
CA ASP A 435 31.71 -7.40 -7.30
C ASP A 435 31.76 -7.03 -5.80
N VAL A 436 30.59 -6.80 -5.21
CA VAL A 436 30.42 -6.30 -3.84
C VAL A 436 30.30 -7.46 -2.86
N ARG A 437 30.89 -7.35 -1.66
CA ARG A 437 30.71 -8.31 -0.54
C ARG A 437 30.50 -7.58 0.78
N VAL A 438 29.77 -8.24 1.68
CA VAL A 438 29.65 -7.87 3.10
C VAL A 438 30.61 -8.74 3.91
N GLY A 439 31.38 -8.13 4.82
CA GLY A 439 32.27 -8.83 5.74
C GLY A 439 31.92 -8.50 7.19
N LEU A 440 31.51 -9.50 7.96
CA LEU A 440 31.22 -9.40 9.38
C LEU A 440 32.45 -9.86 10.17
N ARG A 441 33.00 -8.99 11.02
CA ARG A 441 34.21 -9.27 11.79
C ARG A 441 33.95 -9.13 13.28
N TYR A 442 34.31 -10.17 14.04
CA TYR A 442 34.34 -10.15 15.49
C TYR A 442 35.79 -10.14 15.98
N VAL A 443 36.10 -9.24 16.92
CA VAL A 443 37.38 -9.18 17.64
C VAL A 443 37.10 -9.18 19.13
N GLY A 444 37.71 -10.08 19.91
CA GLY A 444 37.45 -10.19 21.35
C GLY A 444 38.37 -11.18 22.08
N ASP A 445 38.73 -10.91 23.35
CA ASP A 445 39.51 -11.81 24.22
C ASP A 445 38.75 -12.02 25.54
N PHE A 446 37.99 -13.12 25.63
CA PHE A 446 36.96 -13.36 26.67
C PHE A 446 35.78 -12.37 26.67
N ASP A 447 35.53 -11.70 25.54
CA ASP A 447 34.38 -10.78 25.33
C ASP A 447 33.12 -11.49 24.84
N TYR A 448 32.76 -12.61 25.46
CA TYR A 448 31.57 -13.43 25.12
C TYR A 448 31.40 -13.74 23.63
N TRP A 449 30.45 -13.08 22.93
CA TRP A 449 30.01 -13.52 21.60
C TRP A 449 29.21 -12.47 20.81
N TRP A 450 29.23 -12.64 19.48
CA TRP A 450 28.32 -12.00 18.53
C TRP A 450 27.62 -13.07 17.70
N VAL A 451 26.28 -13.05 17.68
CA VAL A 451 25.43 -13.88 16.81
C VAL A 451 24.68 -12.98 15.82
N VAL A 452 24.57 -13.43 14.58
CA VAL A 452 23.89 -12.77 13.46
C VAL A 452 22.91 -13.71 12.79
N ASP A 453 21.87 -13.11 12.22
CA ASP A 453 20.82 -13.77 11.46
C ASP A 453 20.20 -12.86 10.39
N ASP A 454 19.34 -13.40 9.53
CA ASP A 454 18.56 -12.66 8.52
C ASP A 454 19.36 -11.61 7.73
N ILE A 455 20.49 -11.99 7.12
CA ILE A 455 21.33 -11.04 6.37
C ILE A 455 20.75 -10.85 4.96
N ILE A 456 20.22 -9.65 4.69
CA ILE A 456 19.60 -9.29 3.41
C ILE A 456 20.24 -8.00 2.87
N VAL A 457 20.76 -8.05 1.65
CA VAL A 457 21.16 -6.84 0.90
C VAL A 457 20.13 -6.60 -0.21
N ASN A 458 19.45 -5.46 -0.14
CA ASN A 458 18.41 -5.07 -1.08
C ASN A 458 18.92 -4.01 -2.06
N GLY A 459 18.88 -4.31 -3.35
CA GLY A 459 19.03 -3.33 -4.43
C GLY A 459 17.70 -2.68 -4.73
N ILE A 460 17.63 -1.36 -4.63
CA ILE A 460 16.40 -0.58 -4.75
C ILE A 460 16.46 0.30 -6.01
N VAL A 461 15.46 0.10 -6.87
CA VAL A 461 15.10 0.99 -7.98
C VAL A 461 13.98 1.89 -7.46
N PRO A 462 14.18 3.21 -7.29
CA PRO A 462 13.17 4.09 -6.74
C PRO A 462 12.01 4.29 -7.71
N GLN A 463 10.78 4.39 -7.20
CA GLN A 463 9.64 4.83 -8.00
C GLN A 463 9.84 6.28 -8.44
N ILE A 464 9.63 6.56 -9.74
CA ILE A 464 9.71 7.92 -10.29
C ILE A 464 8.32 8.34 -10.74
N GLU A 465 7.71 9.25 -9.98
CA GLU A 465 6.43 9.87 -10.28
C GLU A 465 6.62 11.25 -10.92
N ASN A 466 5.83 11.56 -11.95
CA ASN A 466 5.78 12.87 -12.58
C ASN A 466 4.33 13.37 -12.64
N THR A 467 4.00 14.51 -12.01
CA THR A 467 2.71 15.18 -12.25
C THR A 467 2.66 15.67 -13.70
N VAL A 468 1.85 15.00 -14.52
CA VAL A 468 1.65 15.29 -15.96
C VAL A 468 0.42 16.15 -16.23
N TYR A 469 -0.50 16.25 -15.26
CA TYR A 469 -1.67 17.10 -15.33
C TYR A 469 -2.03 17.65 -13.95
N GLY A 470 -2.36 18.93 -13.90
CA GLY A 470 -2.95 19.56 -12.71
C GLY A 470 -1.97 19.86 -11.57
N PRO A 471 -2.50 20.10 -10.36
CA PRO A 471 -3.93 20.13 -10.02
C PRO A 471 -4.71 21.19 -10.82
N ILE A 472 -5.78 20.79 -11.52
CA ILE A 472 -6.70 21.68 -12.24
C ILE A 472 -8.05 21.75 -11.51
N ASN A 473 -8.33 22.92 -10.94
CA ASN A 473 -9.56 23.17 -10.19
C ASN A 473 -10.77 23.42 -11.10
N GLN A 474 -11.93 22.91 -10.68
CA GLN A 474 -13.25 23.36 -11.10
C GLN A 474 -14.03 23.82 -9.86
N THR A 475 -14.53 25.06 -9.86
CA THR A 475 -15.29 25.62 -8.74
C THR A 475 -16.76 25.19 -8.80
N ILE A 476 -17.25 24.56 -7.75
CA ILE A 476 -18.68 24.23 -7.59
C ILE A 476 -19.42 25.50 -7.16
N THR A 477 -20.14 26.15 -8.08
CA THR A 477 -20.95 27.35 -7.78
C THR A 477 -22.41 27.06 -7.44
N ALA A 478 -22.85 25.81 -7.62
CA ALA A 478 -24.15 25.35 -7.13
C ALA A 478 -24.14 25.24 -5.60
N SER A 479 -25.32 25.41 -4.99
CA SER A 479 -25.54 25.00 -3.60
C SER A 479 -25.89 23.52 -3.62
N LEU A 480 -25.16 22.73 -2.85
CA LEU A 480 -25.47 21.34 -2.52
C LEU A 480 -26.11 21.34 -1.14
N ASP A 481 -27.36 20.90 -1.01
CA ASP A 481 -27.92 20.59 0.32
C ASP A 481 -27.28 19.29 0.87
N GLN A 482 -27.62 18.85 2.07
CA GLN A 482 -27.03 17.62 2.63
C GLN A 482 -27.33 16.39 1.74
N ASN A 483 -26.30 15.58 1.46
CA ASN A 483 -26.29 14.44 0.56
C ASN A 483 -26.60 14.76 -0.92
N ASP A 484 -26.60 16.04 -1.31
CA ASP A 484 -26.59 16.40 -2.74
C ASP A 484 -25.20 16.10 -3.33
N THR A 485 -25.22 15.53 -4.54
CA THR A 485 -24.01 15.16 -5.29
C THR A 485 -23.84 16.01 -6.54
N VAL A 486 -22.59 16.19 -6.98
CA VAL A 486 -22.27 16.78 -8.28
C VAL A 486 -21.16 16.00 -8.98
N GLN A 487 -21.38 15.74 -10.27
CA GLN A 487 -20.40 15.10 -11.14
C GLN A 487 -19.56 16.13 -11.88
N LEU A 488 -18.25 15.89 -11.92
CA LEU A 488 -17.26 16.66 -12.65
C LEU A 488 -16.61 15.81 -13.74
N SER A 489 -16.13 16.46 -14.80
CA SER A 489 -15.42 15.80 -15.89
C SER A 489 -14.18 16.59 -16.31
N TRP A 490 -13.07 15.88 -16.51
CA TRP A 490 -11.84 16.35 -17.14
C TRP A 490 -11.52 15.46 -18.36
N ASN A 491 -10.59 15.89 -19.22
CA ASN A 491 -10.08 15.05 -20.32
C ASN A 491 -8.56 15.16 -20.35
N PHE A 492 -7.88 14.02 -20.49
CA PHE A 492 -6.41 13.95 -20.55
C PHE A 492 -5.94 12.99 -21.63
N LEU A 493 -4.78 13.30 -22.24
CA LEU A 493 -4.13 12.47 -23.26
C LEU A 493 -3.02 11.63 -22.59
N PHE A 494 -3.38 10.41 -22.21
CA PHE A 494 -2.42 9.43 -21.74
C PHE A 494 -1.52 9.02 -22.90
N SER A 495 -0.22 9.33 -22.79
CA SER A 495 0.72 9.27 -23.91
C SER A 495 1.70 8.09 -23.80
N ASN A 496 2.08 7.71 -22.58
CA ASN A 496 3.05 6.63 -22.34
C ASN A 496 2.33 5.35 -21.90
N SER A 497 2.94 4.20 -22.22
CA SER A 497 2.43 2.88 -21.84
C SER A 497 2.96 2.49 -20.45
N THR A 498 2.37 3.06 -19.40
CA THR A 498 2.73 2.83 -17.98
C THR A 498 1.53 3.04 -17.06
N ASP A 499 1.70 2.84 -15.76
CA ASP A 499 0.69 3.16 -14.75
C ASP A 499 0.56 4.66 -14.49
N TYR A 500 -0.67 5.11 -14.25
CA TYR A 500 -1.00 6.48 -13.87
C TYR A 500 -1.88 6.50 -12.64
N LYS A 501 -1.53 7.34 -11.67
CA LYS A 501 -2.36 7.64 -10.51
C LYS A 501 -3.19 8.90 -10.79
N ILE A 502 -4.50 8.79 -10.65
CA ILE A 502 -5.44 9.91 -10.79
C ILE A 502 -5.88 10.30 -9.37
N VAL A 503 -5.74 11.57 -9.01
CA VAL A 503 -6.06 12.09 -7.68
C VAL A 503 -7.12 13.19 -7.82
N ILE A 504 -8.24 13.04 -7.13
CA ILE A 504 -9.29 14.04 -7.02
C ILE A 504 -9.29 14.56 -5.58
N ARG A 505 -9.41 15.88 -5.40
CA ARG A 505 -9.48 16.53 -4.08
C ARG A 505 -10.54 17.60 -4.02
N THR A 506 -11.27 17.70 -2.91
CA THR A 506 -12.12 18.84 -2.57
C THR A 506 -11.33 19.88 -1.76
N TRP A 507 -11.76 21.14 -1.83
CA TRP A 507 -11.11 22.28 -1.18
C TRP A 507 -12.16 23.22 -0.58
N LEU A 508 -12.68 22.87 0.59
CA LEU A 508 -13.51 23.72 1.43
C LEU A 508 -12.72 24.14 2.69
N SER A 509 -12.67 25.44 2.99
CA SER A 509 -11.84 25.97 4.08
C SER A 509 -12.45 25.83 5.48
N THR A 510 -13.73 25.48 5.56
CA THR A 510 -14.47 25.21 6.79
C THR A 510 -14.79 23.73 6.98
N ASP A 511 -14.25 22.89 6.10
CA ASP A 511 -14.45 21.45 6.12
C ASP A 511 -13.96 20.83 7.44
N VAL A 512 -14.81 20.02 8.07
CA VAL A 512 -14.53 19.42 9.38
C VAL A 512 -14.11 17.95 9.31
N LYS A 513 -14.16 17.29 8.14
CA LYS A 513 -13.84 15.85 8.00
C LYS A 513 -12.81 15.60 6.88
N PRO A 514 -11.54 16.01 7.07
CA PRO A 514 -10.52 15.98 6.02
C PRO A 514 -10.19 14.60 5.43
N GLN A 515 -10.65 13.51 6.06
CA GLN A 515 -10.43 12.13 5.64
C GLN A 515 -11.10 11.79 4.30
N ASN A 516 -12.24 12.40 3.97
CA ASN A 516 -12.97 12.15 2.71
C ASN A 516 -12.59 13.12 1.57
N ASN A 517 -11.74 14.12 1.85
CA ASN A 517 -11.39 15.19 0.91
C ASN A 517 -10.46 14.78 -0.23
N VAL A 518 -10.03 13.51 -0.28
CA VAL A 518 -9.20 12.97 -1.35
C VAL A 518 -9.61 11.54 -1.70
N ALA A 519 -9.75 11.28 -3.00
CA ALA A 519 -9.77 9.94 -3.54
C ALA A 519 -8.67 9.81 -4.61
N SER A 520 -8.11 8.61 -4.76
CA SER A 520 -7.23 8.31 -5.88
C SER A 520 -7.41 6.89 -6.38
N ILE A 521 -7.24 6.71 -7.69
CA ILE A 521 -7.20 5.41 -8.36
C ILE A 521 -5.89 5.24 -9.12
N ILE A 522 -5.52 4.00 -9.40
CA ILE A 522 -4.41 3.64 -10.29
C ILE A 522 -5.00 2.96 -11.53
N ILE A 523 -4.48 3.33 -12.70
CA ILE A 523 -4.84 2.70 -13.98
C ILE A 523 -3.59 2.34 -14.77
N THR A 524 -3.65 1.26 -15.52
CA THR A 524 -2.57 0.86 -16.44
C THR A 524 -2.88 1.32 -17.85
N ILE A 525 -1.99 2.13 -18.43
CA ILE A 525 -2.06 2.49 -19.85
C ILE A 525 -1.19 1.55 -20.65
N THR A 526 -1.75 0.98 -21.71
CA THR A 526 -1.08 0.02 -22.60
C THR A 526 -1.07 0.50 -24.03
N SER A 527 0.04 0.32 -24.73
CA SER A 527 0.06 0.45 -26.18
C SER A 527 -0.77 -0.66 -26.82
N GLN A 528 -1.62 -0.33 -27.80
CA GLN A 528 -2.45 -1.33 -28.47
C GLN A 528 -1.56 -2.17 -29.41
N PRO A 529 -1.56 -3.51 -29.33
CA PRO A 529 -0.85 -4.33 -30.31
C PRO A 529 -1.66 -4.48 -31.60
N TYR A 530 -0.96 -4.41 -32.74
CA TYR A 530 -1.45 -4.80 -34.05
C TYR A 530 -0.56 -5.91 -34.63
N TYR A 531 -1.20 -6.89 -35.27
CA TYR A 531 -0.58 -8.12 -35.72
C TYR A 531 -0.62 -8.20 -37.25
N ILE A 532 0.56 -8.20 -37.89
CA ILE A 532 0.71 -8.26 -39.35
C ILE A 532 1.21 -9.66 -39.74
N ASP A 533 0.36 -10.46 -40.39
CA ASP A 533 0.76 -11.76 -40.92
C ASP A 533 1.69 -11.59 -42.13
N LEU A 534 2.89 -12.16 -42.03
CA LEU A 534 3.90 -12.19 -43.10
C LEU A 534 4.05 -13.63 -43.62
N VAL A 535 3.96 -13.80 -44.94
CA VAL A 535 4.32 -15.07 -45.59
C VAL A 535 5.82 -15.12 -45.89
N GLU A 536 6.38 -16.32 -46.04
CA GLU A 536 7.76 -16.48 -46.53
C GLU A 536 7.94 -15.78 -47.90
N GLY A 537 8.99 -14.99 -48.02
CA GLY A 537 9.27 -14.16 -49.20
C GLY A 537 8.88 -12.69 -49.01
N TRP A 538 8.54 -12.02 -50.11
CA TRP A 538 8.22 -10.59 -50.11
C TRP A 538 6.78 -10.34 -49.67
N ASN A 539 6.62 -9.35 -48.80
CA ASN A 539 5.35 -8.79 -48.34
C ASN A 539 5.38 -7.28 -48.54
N LEU A 540 4.24 -6.66 -48.87
CA LEU A 540 4.05 -5.21 -48.89
C LEU A 540 3.01 -4.84 -47.84
N VAL A 541 3.47 -4.17 -46.80
CA VAL A 541 2.71 -3.91 -45.57
C VAL A 541 2.84 -2.44 -45.16
N SER A 542 2.06 -2.03 -44.17
CA SER A 542 2.21 -0.76 -43.47
C SER A 542 1.88 -0.94 -41.99
N ILE A 543 2.07 0.11 -41.19
CA ILE A 543 1.77 0.08 -39.76
C ILE A 543 0.60 1.03 -39.50
N PRO A 544 -0.53 0.55 -38.93
CA PRO A 544 -1.70 1.39 -38.74
C PRO A 544 -1.63 2.29 -37.48
N LEU A 545 -0.67 2.05 -36.59
CA LEU A 545 -0.51 2.69 -35.28
C LEU A 545 0.64 3.69 -35.26
N GLU A 546 0.49 4.78 -34.52
CA GLU A 546 1.58 5.71 -34.24
C GLU A 546 2.48 5.14 -33.13
N MET A 547 3.75 4.92 -33.43
CA MET A 547 4.72 4.23 -32.55
C MET A 547 5.75 5.21 -32.00
N ASP A 548 6.11 5.07 -30.72
CA ASP A 548 7.09 5.94 -30.04
C ASP A 548 8.51 5.81 -30.62
N ASN A 549 8.88 4.60 -31.06
CA ASN A 549 10.18 4.31 -31.66
C ASN A 549 10.02 3.71 -33.06
N THR A 550 10.18 4.57 -34.07
CA THR A 550 10.05 4.21 -35.49
C THR A 550 11.32 3.58 -36.10
N THR A 551 12.39 3.34 -35.35
CA THR A 551 13.63 2.78 -35.93
C THR A 551 13.42 1.34 -36.43
N VAL A 552 13.98 0.98 -37.59
CA VAL A 552 13.78 -0.36 -38.20
C VAL A 552 14.02 -1.53 -37.21
N PRO A 553 15.06 -1.53 -36.34
CA PRO A 553 15.28 -2.62 -35.38
C PRO A 553 14.20 -2.69 -34.30
N SER A 554 13.68 -1.55 -33.84
CA SER A 554 12.61 -1.49 -32.83
C SER A 554 11.29 -1.99 -33.42
N VAL A 555 10.92 -1.45 -34.60
CA VAL A 555 9.69 -1.79 -35.31
C VAL A 555 9.60 -3.28 -35.64
N LEU A 556 10.73 -3.94 -35.94
CA LEU A 556 10.77 -5.35 -36.34
C LEU A 556 11.33 -6.28 -35.25
N ALA A 557 11.32 -5.84 -33.99
CA ALA A 557 11.88 -6.58 -32.86
C ALA A 557 11.17 -7.93 -32.61
N SER A 558 9.84 -7.96 -32.76
CA SER A 558 9.00 -9.16 -32.56
C SER A 558 9.29 -10.30 -33.56
N ILE A 559 9.99 -10.03 -34.66
CA ILE A 559 10.35 -10.99 -35.71
C ILE A 559 11.87 -11.09 -35.94
N ILE A 560 12.70 -10.77 -34.94
CA ILE A 560 14.16 -10.93 -35.02
C ILE A 560 14.54 -12.33 -35.52
N GLY A 561 15.44 -12.39 -36.50
CA GLY A 561 15.87 -13.63 -37.15
C GLY A 561 14.95 -14.18 -38.25
N LYS A 562 13.75 -13.59 -38.47
CA LYS A 562 12.74 -14.07 -39.43
C LYS A 562 12.57 -13.18 -40.68
N TRP A 563 13.49 -12.24 -40.90
CA TRP A 563 13.55 -11.36 -42.06
C TRP A 563 15.00 -10.96 -42.35
N ASP A 564 15.31 -10.51 -43.57
CA ASP A 564 16.67 -10.11 -43.98
C ASP A 564 16.77 -8.71 -44.61
N VAL A 565 15.72 -8.25 -45.30
CA VAL A 565 15.66 -6.99 -46.04
C VAL A 565 14.34 -6.24 -45.81
N VAL A 566 14.44 -4.93 -45.60
CA VAL A 566 13.33 -3.98 -45.71
C VAL A 566 13.63 -2.93 -46.79
N LYS A 567 12.61 -2.48 -47.51
CA LYS A 567 12.72 -1.39 -48.49
C LYS A 567 11.53 -0.43 -48.48
N TYR A 568 11.84 0.85 -48.63
CA TYR A 568 10.87 1.93 -48.83
C TYR A 568 11.14 2.68 -50.13
N TYR A 569 10.11 3.25 -50.74
CA TYR A 569 10.23 4.09 -51.94
C TYR A 569 9.96 5.56 -51.60
N ASP A 570 11.04 6.33 -51.54
CA ASP A 570 11.06 7.78 -51.39
C ASP A 570 10.98 8.46 -52.77
N ASN A 571 9.81 9.02 -53.11
CA ASN A 571 9.64 9.72 -54.38
C ASN A 571 10.42 11.06 -54.46
N THR A 572 10.78 11.65 -53.31
CA THR A 572 11.49 12.94 -53.22
C THR A 572 12.95 12.80 -53.65
N ASN A 573 13.61 11.70 -53.28
CA ASN A 573 15.02 11.44 -53.58
C ASN A 573 15.23 10.86 -54.99
N LYS A 574 15.15 11.71 -56.01
CA LYS A 574 15.25 11.32 -57.44
C LYS A 574 16.52 10.52 -57.81
N SER A 575 17.60 10.63 -57.05
CA SER A 575 18.86 9.89 -57.26
C SER A 575 18.95 8.53 -56.52
N GLY A 576 18.11 8.31 -55.52
CA GLY A 576 18.19 7.18 -54.59
C GLY A 576 16.85 6.87 -53.97
N ARG A 577 15.83 6.66 -54.82
CA ARG A 577 14.43 6.48 -54.40
C ARG A 577 14.20 5.23 -53.55
N TRP A 578 14.97 4.18 -53.76
CA TRP A 578 14.85 2.96 -52.98
C TRP A 578 15.74 3.02 -51.75
N LYS A 579 15.11 3.22 -50.59
CA LYS A 579 15.73 3.13 -49.27
C LYS A 579 15.76 1.68 -48.83
N THR A 580 16.87 1.22 -48.27
CA THR A 580 17.08 -0.19 -47.88
C THR A 580 17.64 -0.30 -46.46
N TYR A 581 17.08 -1.22 -45.68
CA TYR A 581 17.71 -1.76 -44.49
C TYR A 581 17.99 -3.26 -44.71
N ARG A 582 19.18 -3.71 -44.32
CA ARG A 582 19.63 -5.10 -44.31
C ARG A 582 20.24 -5.43 -42.97
N GLN A 583 19.88 -6.58 -42.40
CA GLN A 583 20.52 -7.04 -41.16
C GLN A 583 22.05 -7.16 -41.34
N GLY A 584 22.81 -6.64 -40.37
CA GLY A 584 24.27 -6.67 -40.37
C GLY A 584 24.98 -5.81 -41.43
N ALA A 585 24.27 -5.08 -42.30
CA ALA A 585 24.89 -4.27 -43.34
C ALA A 585 25.28 -2.86 -42.85
N SER A 586 26.54 -2.47 -43.08
CA SER A 586 27.07 -1.14 -42.73
C SER A 586 26.65 -0.01 -43.69
N THR A 587 25.80 -0.30 -44.69
CA THR A 587 25.42 0.62 -45.77
C THR A 587 23.90 0.81 -45.88
N ASN A 588 23.19 0.71 -44.76
CA ASN A 588 21.75 0.94 -44.71
C ASN A 588 21.43 2.44 -44.86
N ASP A 589 20.39 2.77 -45.62
CA ASP A 589 19.92 4.16 -45.83
C ASP A 589 18.42 4.36 -45.55
N LEU A 590 17.75 3.32 -45.04
CA LEU A 590 16.44 3.39 -44.39
C LEU A 590 16.65 3.30 -42.87
N ALA A 591 16.47 4.40 -42.14
CA ALA A 591 16.65 4.41 -40.68
C ALA A 591 15.37 4.02 -39.92
N ASN A 592 14.21 4.53 -40.39
CA ASN A 592 12.93 4.46 -39.72
C ASN A 592 11.83 3.91 -40.63
N ILE A 593 10.77 3.40 -40.02
CA ILE A 593 9.48 3.04 -40.60
C ILE A 593 8.42 3.67 -39.70
N ASP A 594 7.65 4.63 -40.23
CA ASP A 594 6.50 5.22 -39.54
C ASP A 594 5.18 4.76 -40.17
N ASN A 595 4.07 5.16 -39.55
CA ASN A 595 2.72 4.77 -39.94
C ASN A 595 2.24 5.38 -41.29
N THR A 596 2.91 6.42 -41.78
CA THR A 596 2.61 7.00 -43.11
C THR A 596 3.17 6.16 -44.26
N MET A 597 4.12 5.26 -43.96
CA MET A 597 4.89 4.51 -44.95
C MET A 597 4.26 3.15 -45.29
N GLY A 598 4.17 2.87 -46.58
CA GLY A 598 4.09 1.49 -47.07
C GLY A 598 5.52 0.98 -47.25
N PHE A 599 5.81 -0.29 -46.93
CA PHE A 599 7.15 -0.84 -47.09
C PHE A 599 7.14 -2.30 -47.51
N TRP A 600 8.19 -2.67 -48.24
CA TRP A 600 8.46 -4.05 -48.62
C TRP A 600 9.35 -4.70 -47.57
N ILE A 601 8.93 -5.83 -47.01
CA ILE A 601 9.75 -6.67 -46.15
C ILE A 601 9.91 -8.05 -46.77
N HIS A 602 11.11 -8.61 -46.70
CA HIS A 602 11.39 -9.99 -47.08
C HIS A 602 11.53 -10.84 -45.81
N ALA A 603 10.51 -11.65 -45.54
CA ALA A 603 10.50 -12.59 -44.43
C ALA A 603 11.13 -13.91 -44.87
N THR A 604 12.00 -14.48 -44.03
CA THR A 604 12.73 -15.73 -44.32
C THR A 604 11.94 -16.98 -43.95
N GLU A 605 10.86 -16.82 -43.19
CA GLU A 605 9.82 -17.82 -42.91
C GLU A 605 8.49 -17.10 -42.61
N ALA A 606 7.38 -17.83 -42.63
CA ALA A 606 6.09 -17.27 -42.23
C ALA A 606 6.09 -16.91 -40.73
N CYS A 607 5.66 -15.69 -40.41
CA CYS A 607 5.67 -15.16 -39.05
C CYS A 607 4.62 -14.05 -38.89
N ASN A 608 4.36 -13.65 -37.65
CA ASN A 608 3.50 -12.51 -37.35
C ASN A 608 4.34 -11.38 -36.77
N LEU A 609 4.29 -10.22 -37.41
CA LEU A 609 4.92 -8.98 -36.95
C LEU A 609 3.95 -8.27 -36.00
N THR A 610 4.25 -8.32 -34.70
CA THR A 610 3.58 -7.49 -33.69
C THR A 610 4.22 -6.12 -33.66
N VAL A 611 3.40 -5.07 -33.81
CA VAL A 611 3.76 -3.66 -33.60
C VAL A 611 2.79 -3.06 -32.58
N SER A 612 3.27 -2.19 -31.70
CA SER A 612 2.42 -1.54 -30.69
C SER A 612 2.53 -0.03 -30.76
N GLY A 613 1.44 0.67 -30.46
CA GLY A 613 1.38 2.13 -30.48
C GLY A 613 -0.02 2.67 -30.16
N SER A 614 -0.25 3.94 -30.46
CA SER A 614 -1.55 4.59 -30.33
C SER A 614 -2.31 4.59 -31.67
N THR A 615 -3.65 4.68 -31.61
CA THR A 615 -4.47 4.84 -32.83
C THR A 615 -4.44 6.30 -33.29
N PRO A 616 -4.04 6.61 -34.54
CA PRO A 616 -3.96 8.00 -35.00
C PRO A 616 -5.33 8.68 -35.11
N ASN A 617 -5.49 9.85 -34.48
CA ASN A 617 -6.74 10.62 -34.53
C ASN A 617 -6.94 11.38 -35.85
N SER A 618 -5.85 11.92 -36.44
CA SER A 618 -5.89 12.60 -37.74
C SER A 618 -4.46 12.76 -38.29
N ILE A 619 -4.18 12.19 -39.45
CA ILE A 619 -2.85 12.25 -40.10
C ILE A 619 -2.92 12.88 -41.49
N GLY A 620 -1.89 13.64 -41.86
CA GLY A 620 -1.70 14.17 -43.21
C GLY A 620 -0.47 13.56 -43.89
N ILE A 621 -0.69 12.74 -44.93
CA ILE A 621 0.38 12.16 -45.74
C ILE A 621 0.66 13.05 -46.95
N ASN A 622 1.91 13.50 -47.14
CA ASN A 622 2.30 14.26 -48.33
C ASN A 622 2.48 13.32 -49.54
N LEU A 623 1.59 13.41 -50.51
CA LEU A 623 1.70 12.70 -51.79
C LEU A 623 2.38 13.62 -52.82
N TYR A 624 3.45 13.14 -53.45
CA TYR A 624 4.18 13.88 -54.49
C TYR A 624 3.82 13.39 -55.89
N ALA A 625 3.90 14.26 -56.88
CA ALA A 625 3.60 13.95 -58.28
C ALA A 625 4.36 12.70 -58.76
N GLY A 626 3.60 11.74 -59.32
CA GLY A 626 4.08 10.39 -59.60
C GLY A 626 3.63 9.38 -58.53
N TRP A 627 4.42 8.33 -58.36
CA TRP A 627 4.14 7.23 -57.44
C TRP A 627 4.63 7.53 -56.03
N ASN A 628 3.82 7.18 -55.04
CA ASN A 628 4.15 7.23 -53.61
C ASN A 628 3.86 5.85 -53.01
N LEU A 629 4.66 5.42 -52.04
CA LEU A 629 4.46 4.15 -51.33
C LEU A 629 4.02 4.49 -49.90
N VAL A 630 2.73 4.28 -49.61
CA VAL A 630 2.07 4.83 -48.42
C VAL A 630 1.34 3.75 -47.63
N GLY A 631 1.19 4.01 -46.33
CA GLY A 631 0.47 3.14 -45.42
C GLY A 631 -1.01 3.47 -45.31
N CYS A 632 -1.69 2.75 -44.42
CA CYS A 632 -3.04 3.04 -43.97
C CYS A 632 -3.03 3.28 -42.45
N PRO A 633 -2.61 4.48 -41.98
CA PRO A 633 -2.54 4.82 -40.55
C PRO A 633 -3.91 5.09 -39.93
N THR A 634 -4.76 4.08 -39.91
CA THR A 634 -6.03 4.05 -39.19
C THR A 634 -6.36 2.60 -38.84
N MET A 635 -7.09 2.39 -37.75
CA MET A 635 -7.68 1.10 -37.41
C MET A 635 -9.06 0.89 -38.08
N ASN A 636 -9.58 1.89 -38.79
CA ASN A 636 -10.89 1.87 -39.42
C ASN A 636 -10.86 1.28 -40.85
N SER A 637 -11.37 0.05 -40.99
CA SER A 637 -11.53 -0.66 -42.27
C SER A 637 -12.88 -0.43 -42.97
N SER A 638 -13.49 0.75 -42.86
CA SER A 638 -14.77 1.08 -43.51
C SER A 638 -14.69 1.90 -44.80
N LYS A 639 -13.54 2.52 -45.10
CA LYS A 639 -13.38 3.38 -46.28
C LYS A 639 -12.82 2.61 -47.47
N ASN A 640 -13.42 2.83 -48.64
CA ASN A 640 -12.84 2.41 -49.90
C ASN A 640 -11.86 3.45 -50.45
N ILE A 641 -11.01 3.04 -51.39
CA ILE A 641 -10.00 3.88 -52.06
C ILE A 641 -10.59 5.19 -52.61
N ALA A 642 -11.78 5.14 -53.22
CA ALA A 642 -12.39 6.32 -53.84
C ALA A 642 -12.85 7.37 -52.82
N ASP A 643 -13.38 6.93 -51.67
CA ASP A 643 -13.77 7.80 -50.57
C ASP A 643 -12.54 8.27 -49.75
N ALA A 644 -11.58 7.38 -49.50
CA ALA A 644 -10.37 7.66 -48.71
C ALA A 644 -9.45 8.68 -49.40
N LEU A 645 -9.20 8.51 -50.71
CA LEU A 645 -8.35 9.41 -51.51
C LEU A 645 -9.16 10.55 -52.18
N ALA A 646 -10.39 10.80 -51.76
CA ALA A 646 -11.21 11.88 -52.31
C ALA A 646 -10.48 13.24 -52.20
N GLY A 647 -10.52 14.03 -53.28
CA GLY A 647 -9.85 15.34 -53.35
C GLY A 647 -8.34 15.30 -53.64
N THR A 648 -7.65 14.17 -53.50
CA THR A 648 -6.21 14.04 -53.86
C THR A 648 -5.97 14.11 -55.38
N GLY A 649 -6.97 13.78 -56.18
CA GLY A 649 -6.84 13.66 -57.63
C GLY A 649 -6.02 12.45 -58.09
N TYR A 650 -5.88 11.41 -57.25
CA TYR A 650 -5.23 10.15 -57.61
C TYR A 650 -5.78 9.57 -58.92
N ASP A 651 -4.91 8.92 -59.70
CA ASP A 651 -5.29 8.32 -61.00
C ASP A 651 -5.00 6.81 -61.11
N ARG A 652 -4.27 6.23 -60.14
CA ARG A 652 -4.04 4.79 -60.00
C ARG A 652 -3.66 4.44 -58.57
N VAL A 653 -4.19 3.33 -58.06
CA VAL A 653 -3.71 2.67 -56.83
C VAL A 653 -3.39 1.22 -57.12
N GLU A 654 -2.31 0.71 -56.52
CA GLU A 654 -1.93 -0.69 -56.62
C GLU A 654 -1.59 -1.27 -55.25
N GLY A 655 -1.92 -2.54 -55.05
CA GLY A 655 -1.58 -3.33 -53.87
C GLY A 655 -0.86 -4.61 -54.27
N TYR A 656 -0.41 -5.37 -53.28
CA TYR A 656 0.24 -6.66 -53.47
C TYR A 656 -0.68 -7.79 -53.01
N ASP A 657 -0.68 -8.90 -53.75
CA ASP A 657 -1.32 -10.15 -53.34
C ASP A 657 -0.23 -11.16 -53.02
N SER A 658 -0.16 -11.63 -51.76
CA SER A 658 0.80 -12.66 -51.34
C SER A 658 0.48 -14.05 -51.87
N ALA A 659 -0.79 -14.35 -52.19
CA ALA A 659 -1.19 -15.59 -52.85
C ALA A 659 -0.90 -15.58 -54.36
N SER A 660 -0.80 -14.39 -54.96
CA SER A 660 -0.48 -14.17 -56.37
C SER A 660 0.62 -13.10 -56.48
N PRO A 661 1.92 -13.44 -56.25
CA PRO A 661 2.99 -12.51 -55.84
C PRO A 661 3.42 -11.51 -56.92
N TYR A 662 2.53 -10.57 -57.21
CA TYR A 662 2.68 -9.45 -58.13
C TYR A 662 1.86 -8.26 -57.64
N ILE A 663 2.27 -7.06 -58.06
CA ILE A 663 1.50 -5.84 -57.83
C ILE A 663 0.30 -5.82 -58.78
N GLN A 664 -0.90 -5.50 -58.27
CA GLN A 664 -2.13 -5.43 -59.03
C GLN A 664 -2.87 -4.09 -58.83
N VAL A 665 -3.57 -3.63 -59.87
CA VAL A 665 -4.37 -2.41 -59.81
C VAL A 665 -5.62 -2.65 -58.98
N LEU A 666 -5.83 -1.84 -57.94
CA LEU A 666 -6.99 -1.90 -57.09
C LEU A 666 -8.13 -1.03 -57.65
N ALA A 667 -9.37 -1.53 -57.54
CA ALA A 667 -10.55 -0.77 -57.92
C ALA A 667 -10.87 0.30 -56.85
N GLY A 668 -11.49 1.42 -57.25
CA GLY A 668 -11.89 2.46 -56.29
C GLY A 668 -12.85 1.98 -55.18
N SER A 669 -13.56 0.87 -55.40
CA SER A 669 -14.43 0.21 -54.41
C SER A 669 -13.70 -0.76 -53.47
N TYR A 670 -12.39 -0.96 -53.62
CA TYR A 670 -11.59 -1.75 -52.69
C TYR A 670 -11.50 -1.04 -51.36
N VAL A 671 -11.79 -1.74 -50.27
CA VAL A 671 -11.70 -1.22 -48.90
C VAL A 671 -10.23 -1.16 -48.50
N MET A 672 -9.76 0.00 -48.03
CA MET A 672 -8.38 0.12 -47.55
C MET A 672 -8.28 -0.54 -46.18
N THR A 673 -7.47 -1.59 -46.09
CA THR A 673 -7.27 -2.38 -44.87
C THR A 673 -6.10 -1.81 -44.06
N PRO A 674 -6.21 -1.72 -42.72
CA PRO A 674 -5.06 -1.55 -41.85
C PRO A 674 -3.99 -2.62 -42.13
N GLY A 675 -2.71 -2.31 -41.95
CA GLY A 675 -1.61 -3.27 -42.17
C GLY A 675 -1.17 -3.49 -43.63
N GLU A 676 -1.98 -3.14 -44.63
CA GLU A 676 -1.61 -3.23 -46.05
C GLU A 676 -0.78 -2.02 -46.51
N GLY A 677 0.19 -2.22 -47.42
CA GLY A 677 0.93 -1.15 -48.07
C GLY A 677 0.42 -0.85 -49.48
N TYR A 678 0.36 0.44 -49.86
CA TYR A 678 -0.25 0.88 -51.12
C TYR A 678 0.69 1.72 -51.99
N TRP A 679 0.67 1.46 -53.30
CA TRP A 679 1.23 2.35 -54.30
C TRP A 679 0.15 3.32 -54.78
N VAL A 680 0.27 4.60 -54.46
CA VAL A 680 -0.69 5.65 -54.86
C VAL A 680 -0.03 6.59 -55.87
N ARG A 681 -0.66 6.77 -57.04
CA ARG A 681 -0.21 7.71 -58.06
C ARG A 681 -1.07 8.96 -58.10
N VAL A 682 -0.43 10.13 -57.98
CA VAL A 682 -1.07 11.46 -58.10
C VAL A 682 -0.43 12.29 -59.23
N PRO A 683 -1.19 13.15 -59.93
CA PRO A 683 -0.67 13.98 -61.02
C PRO A 683 0.06 15.25 -60.54
N ALA A 684 -0.15 15.66 -59.29
CA ALA A 684 0.43 16.85 -58.66
C ALA A 684 0.64 16.60 -57.15
N ASP A 685 1.47 17.42 -56.51
CA ASP A 685 1.71 17.33 -55.07
C ASP A 685 0.45 17.73 -54.28
N VAL A 686 0.08 16.93 -53.27
CA VAL A 686 -1.16 17.09 -52.48
C VAL A 686 -1.03 16.45 -51.10
N VAL A 687 -1.74 16.95 -50.10
CA VAL A 687 -1.85 16.30 -48.79
C VAL A 687 -3.07 15.37 -48.80
N TRP A 688 -2.87 14.11 -48.46
CA TRP A 688 -3.94 13.15 -48.16
C TRP A 688 -4.20 13.18 -46.65
N THR A 689 -5.35 13.70 -46.24
CA THR A 689 -5.77 13.72 -44.83
C THR A 689 -6.64 12.51 -44.52
N ILE A 690 -6.27 11.79 -43.46
CA ILE A 690 -6.97 10.62 -42.89
C ILE A 690 -7.49 11.04 -41.52
N ASN A 691 -8.79 10.98 -41.30
CA ASN A 691 -9.46 11.48 -40.08
C ASN A 691 -10.77 10.72 -39.77
N TRP A 692 -10.78 9.41 -40.01
CA TRP A 692 -11.95 8.53 -39.90
C TRP A 692 -11.62 7.21 -39.20
#